data_AF-A0A2V6L5B1-F1
#
_entry.id   AF-A0A2V6L5B1-F1
#
_cell.length_a   1.000
_cell.length_b   1.000
_cell.length_c   1.000
_cell.angle_alpha   90.00
_cell.angle_beta   90.00
_cell.angle_gamma   90.00
#
_symmetry.space_group_name_H-M   'P 1'
#
loop_
_entity.id
_entity.type
_entity.pdbx_description
1 polymer ?
#
loop_
_entity_poly.entity_id
_entity_poly.type
_entity_poly.pdbx_seq_one_letter_code
_entity_poly.pdbx_strand_id
1 'polypeptide(L)'
;MEKAVETINGRVGDPRSFDWLDELLNAQSYRLAFWRVAAEEINYRRFFDVNDLAAIRVELPEVFDAAHKLLFELIGSGAVTGLRIDHPDGLYRPLEYFEKLQLRCAKALHLPLPKDGRAIYLIVEKILTGDEQLPKNWPVHGTTGYDFANQVARVLVDHNAEGAISKIFKRFIGHSLHFGHLVYAKKRLVMRISLANEINVLGNMVDRLSEQNRWFRDYTLEALARAVRETIACFPVYRTYLEPGKPVSEEDRAVIERAVAAAKRRNPAIEESVFNFLLDLLLFRFPENLDEEQRAAHAQFVLKFQQFTGPITAKGLEDTVFYIYNRLAALNEVGGEPQLFGLSVETFHQRNLRRERDWPASLLATSTHDSKRSEDVRARMLAISEIPQLWGRSLQKWRTANRRFKKQIDEAEAPDAGEEYLLYQTLLGTWPVDLDGAPVPSVEQEFIIRIQRYMVKALKEAKLNTSWIQPNENWDHAMQEFVAGILEPGPRNKFLPVFLPVAAEIARIGAINSLAQTAIKLTAPGVPDIYQGTEIWDDSLVDPDNRRPIDYARRREMLAKIEKVPANELMQCWPDGRIKMRLTQRLLHLRCENPELFREGNYESLNFGGAFADCAIGFARRHGDRAIIVIVPRLSSQVGFPPVGDRWQDTHVLLSSQLTGLRDVFCDRELRVKNSQLRLTEAMSQLPFAVFRNW
;
A
#
# COMPACT_ATOMS: atom_id res chain seq x y z
N MET A 1 -44.09 -11.23 -29.97
CA MET A 1 -42.76 -10.99 -29.38
C MET A 1 -42.01 -12.31 -29.19
N GLU A 2 -42.55 -13.27 -28.44
CA GLU A 2 -41.93 -14.59 -28.22
C GLU A 2 -41.54 -15.33 -29.51
N LYS A 3 -42.45 -15.43 -30.50
CA LYS A 3 -42.14 -16.02 -31.81
C LYS A 3 -41.00 -15.32 -32.57
N ALA A 4 -40.85 -14.00 -32.40
CA ALA A 4 -39.77 -13.24 -33.03
C ALA A 4 -38.43 -13.52 -32.33
N VAL A 5 -38.43 -13.62 -31.00
CA VAL A 5 -37.26 -14.03 -30.21
C VAL A 5 -36.83 -15.46 -30.55
N GLU A 6 -37.78 -16.40 -30.66
CA GLU A 6 -37.49 -17.77 -31.10
C GLU A 6 -36.87 -17.84 -32.49
N THR A 7 -37.27 -16.95 -33.40
CA THR A 7 -36.74 -16.90 -34.76
C THR A 7 -35.34 -16.30 -34.80
N ILE A 8 -35.10 -15.25 -34.01
CA ILE A 8 -33.81 -14.52 -33.98
C ILE A 8 -32.74 -15.29 -33.20
N ASN A 9 -33.09 -16.05 -32.16
CA ASN A 9 -32.12 -16.75 -31.29
C ASN A 9 -31.28 -17.83 -31.99
N GLY A 10 -31.56 -18.15 -33.25
CA GLY A 10 -30.83 -19.17 -34.00
C GLY A 10 -30.94 -20.57 -33.39
N ARG A 11 -30.17 -21.51 -33.95
CA ARG A 11 -30.14 -22.92 -33.61
C ARG A 11 -28.69 -23.40 -33.55
N VAL A 12 -28.29 -23.94 -32.40
CA VAL A 12 -26.94 -24.50 -32.21
C VAL A 12 -26.67 -25.59 -33.24
N GLY A 13 -25.57 -25.47 -33.97
CA GLY A 13 -25.19 -26.38 -35.07
C GLY A 13 -25.55 -25.88 -36.48
N ASP A 14 -26.33 -24.80 -36.61
CA ASP A 14 -26.61 -24.12 -37.88
C ASP A 14 -26.16 -22.65 -37.83
N PRO A 15 -24.94 -22.32 -38.30
CA PRO A 15 -24.39 -20.97 -38.20
C PRO A 15 -25.25 -19.87 -38.83
N ARG A 16 -25.90 -20.14 -39.97
CA ARG A 16 -26.70 -19.12 -40.68
C ARG A 16 -28.00 -18.77 -39.97
N SER A 17 -28.47 -19.63 -39.07
CA SER A 17 -29.65 -19.33 -38.26
C SER A 17 -29.44 -18.15 -37.30
N PHE A 18 -28.19 -17.74 -37.07
CA PHE A 18 -27.83 -16.57 -36.25
C PHE A 18 -27.67 -15.28 -37.06
N ASP A 19 -27.77 -15.30 -38.39
CA ASP A 19 -27.52 -14.12 -39.25
C ASP A 19 -28.42 -12.94 -38.85
N TRP A 20 -29.69 -13.18 -38.52
CA TRP A 20 -30.62 -12.12 -38.07
C TRP A 20 -30.27 -11.57 -36.69
N LEU A 21 -29.74 -12.40 -35.79
CA LEU A 21 -29.23 -11.93 -34.50
C LEU A 21 -27.98 -11.09 -34.70
N ASP A 22 -27.08 -11.51 -35.60
CA ASP A 22 -25.87 -10.75 -35.94
C ASP A 22 -26.23 -9.39 -36.57
N GLU A 23 -27.15 -9.34 -37.53
CA GLU A 23 -27.67 -8.07 -38.08
C GLU A 23 -28.28 -7.17 -36.99
N LEU A 24 -29.09 -7.73 -36.08
CA LEU A 24 -29.67 -6.99 -34.96
C LEU A 24 -28.58 -6.42 -34.04
N LEU A 25 -27.57 -7.22 -33.72
CA LEU A 25 -26.43 -6.79 -32.88
C LEU A 25 -25.60 -5.72 -33.58
N ASN A 26 -25.34 -5.85 -34.88
CA ASN A 26 -24.60 -4.88 -35.69
C ASN A 26 -25.35 -3.54 -35.85
N ALA A 27 -26.67 -3.51 -35.67
CA ALA A 27 -27.47 -2.30 -35.68
C ALA A 27 -27.48 -1.52 -34.35
N GLN A 28 -26.91 -2.08 -33.26
CA GLN A 28 -26.90 -1.42 -31.96
C GLN A 28 -25.84 -0.31 -31.86
N SER A 29 -26.05 0.66 -30.97
CA SER A 29 -25.04 1.69 -30.65
C SER A 29 -23.86 1.17 -29.82
N TYR A 30 -23.87 -0.12 -29.45
CA TYR A 30 -22.80 -0.81 -28.75
C TYR A 30 -22.37 -2.04 -29.55
N ARG A 31 -21.10 -2.42 -29.44
CA ARG A 31 -20.58 -3.68 -30.00
C ARG A 31 -20.28 -4.65 -28.87
N LEU A 32 -20.97 -5.79 -28.84
CA LEU A 32 -20.55 -6.90 -27.98
C LEU A 32 -19.30 -7.54 -28.59
N ALA A 33 -18.22 -7.61 -27.82
CA ALA A 33 -16.96 -8.19 -28.27
C ALA A 33 -16.45 -9.16 -27.22
N PHE A 34 -15.67 -10.15 -27.67
CA PHE A 34 -14.94 -11.03 -26.76
C PHE A 34 -14.00 -10.20 -25.88
N TRP A 35 -14.01 -10.42 -24.57
CA TRP A 35 -13.39 -9.54 -23.58
C TRP A 35 -11.89 -9.25 -23.80
N ARG A 36 -11.15 -10.15 -24.46
CA ARG A 36 -9.73 -9.94 -24.80
C ARG A 36 -9.50 -8.80 -25.80
N VAL A 37 -10.51 -8.48 -26.61
CA VAL A 37 -10.46 -7.35 -27.55
C VAL A 37 -10.43 -6.01 -26.82
N ALA A 38 -10.87 -5.95 -25.56
CA ALA A 38 -10.93 -4.72 -24.79
C ALA A 38 -9.55 -4.07 -24.55
N ALA A 39 -8.46 -4.85 -24.52
CA ALA A 39 -7.12 -4.28 -24.35
C ALA A 39 -6.73 -3.32 -25.49
N GLU A 40 -7.25 -3.56 -26.69
CA GLU A 40 -6.85 -2.85 -27.92
C GLU A 40 -7.96 -1.95 -28.49
N GLU A 41 -9.24 -2.32 -28.34
CA GLU A 41 -10.34 -1.63 -29.05
C GLU A 41 -11.38 -0.97 -28.13
N ILE A 42 -11.21 -1.03 -26.81
CA ILE A 42 -12.19 -0.40 -25.92
C ILE A 42 -12.26 1.12 -26.15
N ASN A 43 -13.45 1.68 -26.34
CA ASN A 43 -13.60 3.09 -26.76
C ASN A 43 -14.04 4.03 -25.63
N TYR A 44 -13.97 3.59 -24.37
CA TYR A 44 -14.22 4.40 -23.18
C TYR A 44 -13.10 4.25 -22.17
N ARG A 45 -12.91 5.28 -21.32
CA ARG A 45 -11.92 5.25 -20.25
C ARG A 45 -12.41 4.34 -19.12
N ARG A 46 -11.54 3.44 -18.65
CA ARG A 46 -11.82 2.51 -17.54
C ARG A 46 -11.19 2.98 -16.22
N PHE A 47 -11.62 2.37 -15.13
CA PHE A 47 -10.82 2.26 -13.91
C PHE A 47 -9.78 1.15 -14.09
N PHE A 48 -8.51 1.54 -14.22
CA PHE A 48 -7.40 0.63 -14.56
C PHE A 48 -7.72 -0.22 -15.81
N ASP A 49 -7.63 -1.54 -15.69
CA ASP A 49 -7.95 -2.53 -16.73
C ASP A 49 -9.26 -3.29 -16.46
N VAL A 50 -10.15 -2.73 -15.63
CA VAL A 50 -11.46 -3.33 -15.30
C VAL A 50 -12.51 -2.85 -16.31
N ASN A 51 -12.93 -3.74 -17.21
CA ASN A 51 -13.89 -3.41 -18.27
C ASN A 51 -15.27 -3.01 -17.73
N ASP A 52 -15.70 -3.57 -16.60
CA ASP A 52 -17.03 -3.30 -16.02
C ASP A 52 -17.14 -1.91 -15.36
N LEU A 53 -16.04 -1.14 -15.28
CA LEU A 53 -15.98 0.16 -14.62
C LEU A 53 -15.67 1.28 -15.62
N ALA A 54 -16.72 1.83 -16.24
CA ALA A 54 -16.62 3.00 -17.11
C ALA A 54 -16.47 4.30 -16.29
N ALA A 55 -15.47 5.11 -16.64
CA ALA A 55 -15.20 6.35 -15.92
C ALA A 55 -16.18 7.48 -16.32
N ILE A 56 -16.65 8.22 -15.32
CA ILE A 56 -17.51 9.40 -15.54
C ILE A 56 -16.70 10.67 -15.71
N ARG A 57 -17.27 11.64 -16.42
CA ARG A 57 -16.71 12.97 -16.67
C ARG A 57 -17.13 13.97 -15.58
N VAL A 58 -16.66 13.74 -14.37
CA VAL A 58 -17.06 14.52 -13.18
C VAL A 58 -16.59 15.98 -13.23
N GLU A 59 -15.70 16.33 -14.16
CA GLU A 59 -15.34 17.72 -14.47
C GLU A 59 -16.51 18.51 -15.08
N LEU A 60 -17.52 17.85 -15.66
CA LEU A 60 -18.70 18.52 -16.18
C LEU A 60 -19.67 18.88 -15.04
N PRO A 61 -20.17 20.14 -14.97
CA PRO A 61 -20.99 20.59 -13.85
C PRO A 61 -22.25 19.74 -13.58
N GLU A 62 -22.97 19.36 -14.63
CA GLU A 62 -24.18 18.55 -14.57
C GLU A 62 -23.91 17.11 -14.11
N VAL A 63 -22.78 16.53 -14.52
CA VAL A 63 -22.37 15.18 -14.08
C VAL A 63 -21.98 15.21 -12.61
N PHE A 64 -21.21 16.20 -12.18
CA PHE A 64 -20.86 16.39 -10.77
C PHE A 64 -22.10 16.50 -9.90
N ASP A 65 -23.05 17.37 -10.29
CA ASP A 65 -24.24 17.64 -9.50
C ASP A 65 -25.16 16.41 -9.42
N ALA A 66 -25.30 15.65 -10.51
CA ALA A 66 -26.05 14.40 -10.52
C ALA A 66 -25.40 13.33 -9.65
N ALA A 67 -24.07 13.13 -9.78
CA ALA A 67 -23.34 12.09 -9.05
C ALA A 67 -23.27 12.34 -7.53
N HIS A 68 -23.30 13.59 -7.08
CA HIS A 68 -23.14 13.95 -5.67
C HIS A 68 -24.45 14.37 -4.98
N LYS A 69 -25.61 14.27 -5.65
CA LYS A 69 -26.89 14.70 -5.07
C LYS A 69 -27.17 14.05 -3.71
N LEU A 70 -27.19 12.72 -3.66
CA LEU A 70 -27.42 11.96 -2.42
C LEU A 70 -26.36 12.28 -1.36
N LEU A 71 -25.11 12.47 -1.78
CA LEU A 71 -24.04 12.82 -0.85
C LEU A 71 -24.33 14.14 -0.13
N PHE A 72 -24.75 15.17 -0.86
CA PHE A 72 -25.08 16.46 -0.25
C PHE A 72 -26.33 16.40 0.63
N GLU A 73 -27.31 15.54 0.30
CA GLU A 73 -28.46 15.28 1.16
C GLU A 73 -28.02 14.67 2.51
N LEU A 74 -27.13 13.67 2.49
CA LEU A 74 -26.58 13.04 3.69
C LEU A 74 -25.74 14.00 4.54
N ILE A 75 -24.97 14.89 3.90
CA ILE A 75 -24.21 15.94 4.58
C ILE A 75 -25.15 16.96 5.22
N GLY A 76 -26.15 17.43 4.47
CA GLY A 76 -27.12 18.42 4.96
C GLY A 76 -27.98 17.89 6.11
N SER A 77 -28.25 16.58 6.16
CA SER A 77 -28.94 15.95 7.28
C SER A 77 -28.03 15.63 8.48
N GLY A 78 -26.72 15.85 8.36
CA GLY A 78 -25.74 15.49 9.38
C GLY A 78 -25.48 13.99 9.53
N ALA A 79 -25.91 13.15 8.57
CA ALA A 79 -25.70 11.70 8.61
C ALA A 79 -24.21 11.31 8.38
N VAL A 80 -23.44 12.21 7.77
CA VAL A 80 -22.02 12.04 7.48
C VAL A 80 -21.26 13.31 7.87
N THR A 81 -20.12 13.14 8.55
CA THR A 81 -19.28 14.26 9.06
C THR A 81 -17.94 14.38 8.34
N GLY A 82 -17.64 13.48 7.40
CA GLY A 82 -16.40 13.46 6.66
C GLY A 82 -16.45 12.55 5.45
N LEU A 83 -15.56 12.77 4.49
CA LEU A 83 -15.54 12.11 3.20
C LEU A 83 -14.17 11.49 2.91
N ARG A 84 -14.17 10.29 2.32
CA ARG A 84 -12.99 9.66 1.72
C ARG A 84 -13.21 9.59 0.21
N ILE A 85 -12.33 10.24 -0.56
CA ILE A 85 -12.40 10.22 -2.02
C ILE A 85 -11.56 9.06 -2.55
N ASP A 86 -12.24 8.18 -3.28
CA ASP A 86 -11.64 7.07 -4.03
C ASP A 86 -10.92 7.59 -5.28
N HIS A 87 -9.73 7.04 -5.54
CA HIS A 87 -9.00 7.24 -6.79
C HIS A 87 -8.99 8.69 -7.37
N PRO A 88 -8.64 9.72 -6.57
CA PRO A 88 -8.52 11.11 -7.04
C PRO A 88 -7.56 11.27 -8.23
N ASP A 89 -6.55 10.39 -8.33
CA ASP A 89 -5.57 10.39 -9.43
C ASP A 89 -6.15 9.94 -10.77
N GLY A 90 -7.40 9.46 -10.81
CA GLY A 90 -8.15 9.20 -12.05
C GLY A 90 -8.92 10.44 -12.57
N LEU A 91 -9.02 11.50 -11.78
CA LEU A 91 -9.77 12.71 -12.12
C LEU A 91 -9.06 13.53 -13.20
N TYR A 92 -9.85 14.22 -14.02
CA TYR A 92 -9.33 15.11 -15.05
C TYR A 92 -8.71 16.37 -14.43
N ARG A 93 -9.39 16.97 -13.44
CA ARG A 93 -8.97 18.16 -12.69
C ARG A 93 -9.22 18.00 -11.18
N PRO A 94 -8.31 17.36 -10.43
CA PRO A 94 -8.56 17.01 -9.03
C PRO A 94 -8.70 18.24 -8.12
N LEU A 95 -7.89 19.30 -8.31
CA LEU A 95 -8.02 20.52 -7.50
C LEU A 95 -9.40 21.15 -7.65
N GLU A 96 -9.84 21.40 -8.88
CA GLU A 96 -11.17 21.95 -9.18
C GLU A 96 -12.29 21.10 -8.58
N TYR A 97 -12.16 19.77 -8.65
CA TYR A 97 -13.08 18.84 -8.02
C TYR A 97 -13.16 19.04 -6.49
N PHE A 98 -12.02 19.14 -5.80
CA PHE A 98 -11.99 19.33 -4.34
C PHE A 98 -12.53 20.69 -3.91
N GLU A 99 -12.17 21.77 -4.62
CA GLU A 99 -12.70 23.12 -4.37
C GLU A 99 -14.22 23.14 -4.53
N LYS A 100 -14.73 22.57 -5.62
CA LYS A 100 -16.17 22.47 -5.88
C LYS A 100 -16.87 21.62 -4.82
N LEU A 101 -16.28 20.48 -4.43
CA LEU A 101 -16.84 19.60 -3.41
C LEU A 101 -16.95 20.32 -2.07
N GLN A 102 -15.88 20.96 -1.59
CA GLN A 102 -15.89 21.71 -0.33
C GLN A 102 -16.89 22.86 -0.34
N LEU A 103 -16.98 23.61 -1.44
CA LEU A 103 -17.97 24.67 -1.60
C LEU A 103 -19.41 24.13 -1.51
N ARG A 104 -19.70 22.98 -2.12
CA ARG A 104 -21.03 22.35 -2.07
C ARG A 104 -21.33 21.76 -0.70
N CYS A 105 -20.34 21.20 -0.01
CA CYS A 105 -20.46 20.77 1.39
C CYS A 105 -20.77 21.96 2.32
N ALA A 106 -20.08 23.10 2.18
CA ALA A 106 -20.37 24.31 2.95
C ALA A 106 -21.82 24.76 2.78
N LYS A 107 -22.32 24.75 1.53
CA LYS A 107 -23.71 25.07 1.22
C LYS A 107 -24.70 24.09 1.86
N ALA A 108 -24.43 22.78 1.76
CA ALA A 108 -25.28 21.74 2.36
C ALA A 108 -25.34 21.86 3.90
N LEU A 109 -24.23 22.26 4.53
CA LEU A 109 -24.13 22.49 5.98
C LEU A 109 -24.65 23.87 6.43
N HIS A 110 -25.07 24.74 5.51
CA HIS A 110 -25.45 26.14 5.80
C HIS A 110 -24.35 26.95 6.51
N LEU A 111 -23.09 26.72 6.14
CA LEU A 111 -21.92 27.41 6.69
C LEU A 111 -21.23 28.28 5.62
N PRO A 112 -20.60 29.40 5.99
CA PRO A 112 -19.67 30.07 5.09
C PRO A 112 -18.47 29.17 4.81
N LEU A 113 -17.95 29.20 3.58
CA LEU A 113 -16.71 28.48 3.25
C LEU A 113 -15.55 29.05 4.09
N PRO A 114 -14.85 28.21 4.89
CA PRO A 114 -13.70 28.67 5.67
C PRO A 114 -12.58 29.24 4.80
N LYS A 115 -11.72 30.08 5.39
CA LYS A 115 -10.61 30.73 4.66
C LYS A 115 -9.61 29.76 4.03
N ASP A 116 -9.45 28.59 4.64
CA ASP A 116 -8.58 27.52 4.14
C ASP A 116 -9.29 26.58 3.15
N GLY A 117 -10.55 26.88 2.79
CA GLY A 117 -11.35 26.12 1.84
C GLY A 117 -11.89 24.78 2.36
N ARG A 118 -11.71 24.45 3.64
CA ARG A 118 -12.03 23.13 4.19
C ARG A 118 -13.32 23.15 5.03
N ALA A 119 -14.46 22.97 4.37
CA ALA A 119 -15.78 22.99 5.02
C ALA A 119 -16.13 21.69 5.76
N ILE A 120 -15.66 20.54 5.26
CA ILE A 120 -15.87 19.22 5.86
C ILE A 120 -14.56 18.43 5.88
N TYR A 121 -14.39 17.53 6.86
CA TYR A 121 -13.27 16.60 6.90
C TYR A 121 -13.24 15.78 5.61
N LEU A 122 -12.12 15.85 4.88
CA LEU A 122 -12.01 15.30 3.52
C LEU A 122 -10.62 14.69 3.37
N ILE A 123 -10.57 13.38 3.18
CA ILE A 123 -9.32 12.63 2.95
C ILE A 123 -9.35 12.00 1.56
N VAL A 124 -8.18 11.80 0.98
CA VAL A 124 -8.05 11.30 -0.39
C VAL A 124 -7.21 10.04 -0.45
N GLU A 125 -7.65 9.05 -1.22
CA GLU A 125 -6.84 7.87 -1.49
C GLU A 125 -5.75 8.21 -2.53
N LYS A 126 -4.64 8.78 -2.05
CA LYS A 126 -3.53 9.15 -2.91
C LYS A 126 -2.25 8.47 -2.46
N ILE A 127 -1.59 7.78 -3.39
CA ILE A 127 -0.34 7.08 -3.12
C ILE A 127 0.83 8.05 -3.33
N LEU A 128 1.59 8.30 -2.26
CA LEU A 128 2.79 9.14 -2.30
C LEU A 128 4.04 8.26 -2.44
N THR A 129 4.94 8.61 -3.35
CA THR A 129 6.19 7.87 -3.58
C THR A 129 7.43 8.68 -3.15
N GLY A 130 8.39 8.05 -2.45
CA GLY A 130 9.63 8.69 -2.07
C GLY A 130 9.43 9.87 -1.12
N ASP A 131 9.83 11.06 -1.56
CA ASP A 131 9.67 12.33 -0.83
C ASP A 131 8.52 13.20 -1.38
N GLU A 132 7.70 12.65 -2.29
CA GLU A 132 6.51 13.31 -2.81
C GLU A 132 5.62 13.80 -1.67
N GLN A 133 5.08 15.01 -1.83
CA GLN A 133 4.13 15.62 -0.89
C GLN A 133 2.77 15.75 -1.55
N LEU A 134 1.71 15.66 -0.75
CA LEU A 134 0.37 16.02 -1.20
C LEU A 134 0.35 17.52 -1.58
N PRO A 135 -0.28 17.92 -2.70
CA PRO A 135 -0.34 19.33 -3.10
C PRO A 135 -0.98 20.20 -2.00
N LYS A 136 -0.24 21.23 -1.54
CA LYS A 136 -0.65 22.06 -0.38
C LYS A 136 -1.89 22.91 -0.63
N ASN A 137 -2.21 23.18 -1.89
CA ASN A 137 -3.39 23.95 -2.29
C ASN A 137 -4.66 23.11 -2.36
N TRP A 138 -4.58 21.78 -2.23
CA TRP A 138 -5.79 20.95 -2.18
C TRP A 138 -6.54 21.20 -0.87
N PRO A 139 -7.84 21.55 -0.91
CA PRO A 139 -8.63 21.79 0.29
C PRO A 139 -9.07 20.46 0.93
N VAL A 140 -8.08 19.64 1.31
CA VAL A 140 -8.21 18.31 1.92
C VAL A 140 -7.48 18.29 3.26
N HIS A 141 -7.66 17.21 4.03
CA HIS A 141 -7.09 17.03 5.36
C HIS A 141 -5.92 16.04 5.38
N GLY A 142 -5.69 15.34 4.27
CA GLY A 142 -4.59 14.41 4.11
C GLY A 142 -4.97 13.21 3.26
N THR A 143 -4.18 12.14 3.38
CA THR A 143 -4.36 10.89 2.65
C THR A 143 -5.12 9.86 3.48
N THR A 144 -5.40 8.69 2.89
CA THR A 144 -5.84 7.50 3.61
C THR A 144 -4.72 6.80 4.40
N GLY A 145 -3.48 7.29 4.37
CA GLY A 145 -2.43 6.88 5.30
C GLY A 145 -1.48 5.79 4.85
N TYR A 146 -1.45 5.41 3.56
CA TYR A 146 -0.45 4.46 3.04
C TYR A 146 1.00 4.95 3.22
N ASP A 147 1.23 6.27 3.16
CA ASP A 147 2.55 6.86 3.44
C ASP A 147 3.00 6.55 4.87
N PHE A 148 2.09 6.63 5.85
CA PHE A 148 2.37 6.27 7.23
C PHE A 148 2.56 4.75 7.38
N ALA A 149 1.71 3.93 6.75
CA ALA A 149 1.82 2.48 6.78
C ALA A 149 3.21 2.00 6.35
N ASN A 150 3.76 2.59 5.28
CA ASN A 150 5.08 2.26 4.77
C ASN A 150 6.20 2.81 5.66
N GLN A 151 6.03 3.99 6.28
CA GLN A 151 7.01 4.56 7.20
C GLN A 151 7.18 3.72 8.47
N VAL A 152 6.06 3.33 9.10
CA VAL A 152 6.11 2.56 10.35
C VAL A 152 6.62 1.13 10.12
N ALA A 153 6.27 0.51 9.00
CA ALA A 153 6.84 -0.79 8.64
C ALA A 153 8.36 -0.71 8.44
N ARG A 154 8.85 0.31 7.73
CA ARG A 154 10.28 0.46 7.40
C ARG A 154 11.16 0.81 8.60
N VAL A 155 10.66 1.53 9.61
CA VAL A 155 11.45 1.82 10.83
C VAL A 155 11.62 0.58 11.72
N LEU A 156 10.71 -0.40 11.57
CA LEU A 156 10.78 -1.70 12.25
C LEU A 156 11.66 -2.73 11.51
N VAL A 157 12.13 -2.42 10.29
CA VAL A 157 13.15 -3.23 9.60
C VAL A 157 14.53 -2.99 10.23
N ASP A 158 15.33 -4.04 10.37
CA ASP A 158 16.77 -3.88 10.55
C ASP A 158 17.42 -3.44 9.23
N HIS A 159 17.59 -2.13 9.05
CA HIS A 159 18.20 -1.61 7.83
C HIS A 159 19.64 -2.09 7.62
N ASN A 160 20.36 -2.52 8.67
CA ASN A 160 21.73 -3.05 8.54
C ASN A 160 21.74 -4.44 7.89
N ALA A 161 20.61 -5.15 7.89
CA ALA A 161 20.47 -6.46 7.28
C ALA A 161 20.30 -6.42 5.74
N GLU A 162 20.22 -5.24 5.12
CA GLU A 162 19.97 -5.10 3.67
C GLU A 162 20.94 -5.93 2.83
N GLY A 163 22.25 -5.82 3.10
CA GLY A 163 23.27 -6.56 2.36
C GLY A 163 23.15 -8.08 2.51
N ALA A 164 22.88 -8.53 3.74
CA ALA A 164 22.73 -9.96 4.04
C ALA A 164 21.47 -10.54 3.36
N ILE A 165 20.32 -9.89 3.52
CA ILE A 165 19.05 -10.32 2.92
C ILE A 165 19.11 -10.26 1.40
N SER A 166 19.70 -9.22 0.81
CA SER A 166 19.87 -9.13 -0.65
C SER A 166 20.73 -10.26 -1.21
N LYS A 167 21.81 -10.63 -0.50
CA LYS A 167 22.67 -11.77 -0.87
C LYS A 167 21.94 -13.10 -0.75
N ILE A 168 21.14 -13.29 0.30
CA ILE A 168 20.31 -14.49 0.50
C ILE A 168 19.29 -14.63 -0.63
N PHE A 169 18.54 -13.55 -0.92
CA PHE A 169 17.55 -13.52 -1.99
C PHE A 169 18.18 -13.86 -3.35
N LYS A 170 19.24 -13.15 -3.75
CA LYS A 170 19.97 -13.39 -5.01
C LYS A 170 20.45 -14.84 -5.12
N ARG A 171 20.98 -15.40 -4.04
CA ARG A 171 21.45 -16.80 -4.04
C ARG A 171 20.30 -17.79 -4.18
N PHE A 172 19.17 -17.55 -3.51
CA PHE A 172 18.05 -18.47 -3.52
C PHE A 172 17.38 -18.54 -4.90
N ILE A 173 17.14 -17.38 -5.54
CA ILE A 173 16.52 -17.31 -6.86
C ILE A 173 17.50 -17.58 -8.02
N GLY A 174 18.81 -17.62 -7.75
CA GLY A 174 19.85 -17.94 -8.72
C GLY A 174 20.26 -16.81 -9.66
N HIS A 175 19.68 -15.63 -9.56
CA HIS A 175 19.98 -14.47 -10.41
C HIS A 175 19.77 -13.14 -9.67
N SER A 176 20.19 -12.03 -10.27
CA SER A 176 19.97 -10.68 -9.71
C SER A 176 18.84 -9.95 -10.43
N LEU A 177 17.99 -9.28 -9.66
CA LEU A 177 16.94 -8.40 -10.16
C LEU A 177 17.28 -6.94 -9.83
N HIS A 178 17.43 -6.10 -10.85
CA HIS A 178 17.56 -4.65 -10.66
C HIS A 178 16.18 -4.01 -10.61
N PHE A 179 15.78 -3.50 -9.46
CA PHE A 179 14.40 -3.04 -9.20
C PHE A 179 13.91 -2.03 -10.25
N GLY A 180 14.69 -0.97 -10.52
CA GLY A 180 14.29 0.05 -11.51
C GLY A 180 14.15 -0.50 -12.94
N HIS A 181 14.87 -1.56 -13.30
CA HIS A 181 14.72 -2.21 -14.61
C HIS A 181 13.47 -3.07 -14.67
N LEU A 182 13.15 -3.74 -13.55
CA LEU A 182 11.94 -4.52 -13.42
C LEU A 182 10.69 -3.63 -13.50
N VAL A 183 10.66 -2.50 -12.76
CA VAL A 183 9.54 -1.54 -12.82
C VAL A 183 9.34 -1.01 -14.24
N TYR A 184 10.41 -0.54 -14.89
CA TYR A 184 10.35 -0.07 -16.28
C TYR A 184 9.80 -1.15 -17.22
N ALA A 185 10.33 -2.38 -17.14
CA ALA A 185 9.91 -3.48 -17.99
C ALA A 185 8.43 -3.85 -17.77
N LYS A 186 7.95 -3.85 -16.52
CA LYS A 186 6.58 -4.24 -16.20
C LYS A 186 5.55 -3.13 -16.46
N LYS A 187 5.92 -1.85 -16.33
CA LYS A 187 5.11 -0.74 -16.87
C LYS A 187 4.91 -0.87 -18.39
N ARG A 188 5.98 -1.20 -19.14
CA ARG A 188 5.90 -1.45 -20.59
C ARG A 188 5.05 -2.67 -20.94
N LEU A 189 5.14 -3.74 -20.14
CA LEU A 189 4.31 -4.92 -20.32
C LEU A 189 2.82 -4.57 -20.18
N VAL A 190 2.43 -3.87 -19.12
CA VAL A 190 1.04 -3.44 -18.88
C VAL A 190 0.51 -2.57 -20.01
N MET A 191 1.29 -1.59 -20.46
CA MET A 191 0.97 -0.75 -21.62
C MET A 191 0.81 -1.54 -22.93
N ARG A 192 1.33 -2.78 -23.01
CA ARG A 192 1.18 -3.63 -24.19
C ARG A 192 -0.02 -4.56 -24.08
N ILE A 193 -0.31 -5.10 -22.89
CA ILE A 193 -1.27 -6.21 -22.75
C ILE A 193 -2.62 -5.81 -22.15
N SER A 194 -2.68 -4.76 -21.33
CA SER A 194 -3.90 -4.37 -20.60
C SER A 194 -4.37 -2.96 -20.97
N LEU A 195 -3.42 -2.06 -21.25
CA LEU A 195 -3.66 -0.63 -21.48
C LEU A 195 -3.11 -0.15 -22.84
N ALA A 196 -3.18 -1.01 -23.87
CA ALA A 196 -2.64 -0.71 -25.19
C ALA A 196 -3.41 0.42 -25.88
N ASN A 197 -4.74 0.38 -25.80
CA ASN A 197 -5.58 1.41 -26.39
C ASN A 197 -5.32 2.81 -25.78
N GLU A 198 -5.12 2.91 -24.47
CA GLU A 198 -4.81 4.20 -23.82
C GLU A 198 -3.53 4.83 -24.39
N ILE A 199 -2.52 4.02 -24.71
CA ILE A 199 -1.30 4.48 -25.39
C ILE A 199 -1.56 4.84 -26.85
N ASN A 200 -2.38 4.08 -27.57
CA ASN A 200 -2.75 4.41 -28.95
C ASN A 200 -3.50 5.75 -29.01
N VAL A 201 -4.42 6.01 -28.07
CA VAL A 201 -5.13 7.28 -27.95
C VAL A 201 -4.14 8.42 -27.73
N LEU A 202 -3.19 8.29 -26.81
CA LEU A 202 -2.18 9.32 -26.58
C LEU A 202 -1.27 9.52 -27.80
N GLY A 203 -0.84 8.43 -28.45
CA GLY A 203 -0.03 8.49 -29.68
C GLY A 203 -0.73 9.27 -30.78
N ASN A 204 -1.98 8.92 -31.09
CA ASN A 204 -2.82 9.62 -32.08
C ASN A 204 -3.13 11.07 -31.70
N MET A 205 -3.11 11.43 -30.42
CA MET A 205 -3.25 12.82 -29.99
C MET A 205 -1.97 13.61 -30.27
N VAL A 206 -0.80 13.08 -29.90
CA VAL A 206 0.49 13.76 -30.15
C VAL A 206 0.76 13.89 -31.65
N ASP A 207 0.43 12.87 -32.43
CA ASP A 207 0.58 12.86 -33.90
C ASP A 207 -0.20 13.99 -34.57
N ARG A 208 -1.48 14.13 -34.23
CA ARG A 208 -2.30 15.27 -34.69
C ARG A 208 -1.75 16.63 -34.26
N LEU A 209 -1.13 16.72 -33.08
CA LEU A 209 -0.48 17.95 -32.63
C LEU A 209 0.81 18.24 -33.40
N SER A 210 1.60 17.22 -33.74
CA SER A 210 2.81 17.41 -34.56
C SER A 210 2.48 17.83 -35.99
N GLU A 211 1.40 17.30 -36.59
CA GLU A 211 0.97 17.67 -37.95
C GLU A 211 0.61 19.16 -38.09
N GLN A 212 0.20 19.81 -36.99
CA GLN A 212 -0.15 21.24 -36.97
C GLN A 212 1.07 22.16 -37.04
N ASN A 213 2.30 21.64 -36.87
CA ASN A 213 3.51 22.44 -36.85
C ASN A 213 4.57 21.94 -37.85
N ARG A 214 5.04 22.85 -38.72
CA ARG A 214 6.01 22.56 -39.79
C ARG A 214 7.33 21.96 -39.29
N TRP A 215 7.72 22.21 -38.04
CA TRP A 215 8.96 21.71 -37.45
C TRP A 215 8.86 20.26 -36.95
N PHE A 216 7.64 19.77 -36.70
CA PHE A 216 7.40 18.48 -36.05
C PHE A 216 6.58 17.51 -36.90
N ARG A 217 5.99 17.97 -38.01
CA ARG A 217 5.10 17.18 -38.89
C ARG A 217 5.72 15.93 -39.52
N ASP A 218 7.05 15.83 -39.56
CA ASP A 218 7.74 14.66 -40.14
C ASP A 218 8.01 13.58 -39.08
N TYR A 219 7.64 13.80 -37.81
CA TYR A 219 7.64 12.76 -36.79
C TYR A 219 6.58 11.72 -37.10
N THR A 220 6.95 10.45 -37.10
CA THR A 220 6.02 9.37 -37.37
C THR A 220 5.18 9.04 -36.14
N LEU A 221 3.94 8.59 -36.35
CA LEU A 221 3.06 8.08 -35.30
C LEU A 221 3.75 7.05 -34.39
N GLU A 222 4.51 6.12 -34.95
CA GLU A 222 5.24 5.11 -34.16
C GLU A 222 6.32 5.75 -33.28
N ALA A 223 7.07 6.74 -33.78
CA ALA A 223 8.08 7.44 -32.98
C ALA A 223 7.44 8.19 -31.80
N LEU A 224 6.32 8.88 -32.05
CA LEU A 224 5.59 9.64 -31.03
C LEU A 224 4.92 8.73 -30.00
N ALA A 225 4.20 7.70 -30.44
CA ALA A 225 3.58 6.71 -29.56
C ALA A 225 4.64 6.00 -28.70
N ARG A 226 5.80 5.70 -29.28
CA ARG A 226 6.93 5.14 -28.53
C ARG A 226 7.51 6.14 -27.53
N ALA A 227 7.71 7.40 -27.90
CA ALA A 227 8.20 8.43 -26.97
C ALA A 227 7.27 8.61 -25.76
N VAL A 228 5.95 8.63 -25.99
CA VAL A 228 4.93 8.64 -24.93
C VAL A 228 5.06 7.41 -24.03
N ARG A 229 5.05 6.21 -24.61
CA ARG A 229 5.16 4.93 -23.88
C ARG A 229 6.41 4.87 -23.00
N GLU A 230 7.56 5.23 -23.56
CA GLU A 230 8.83 5.17 -22.85
C GLU A 230 8.95 6.24 -21.75
N THR A 231 8.36 7.42 -21.96
CA THR A 231 8.25 8.48 -20.94
C THR A 231 7.38 8.05 -19.78
N ILE A 232 6.20 7.46 -20.04
CA ILE A 232 5.32 6.92 -18.98
C ILE A 232 6.01 5.77 -18.22
N ALA A 233 6.75 4.89 -18.91
CA ALA A 233 7.50 3.82 -18.26
C ALA A 233 8.59 4.34 -17.31
N CYS A 234 9.09 5.56 -17.53
CA CYS A 234 10.08 6.25 -16.71
C CYS A 234 9.49 7.23 -15.68
N PHE A 235 8.16 7.38 -15.63
CA PHE A 235 7.53 8.30 -14.70
C PHE A 235 7.75 7.83 -13.24
N PRO A 236 8.32 8.69 -12.37
CA PRO A 236 8.74 8.29 -11.02
C PRO A 236 7.64 8.37 -9.96
N VAL A 237 6.50 9.00 -10.28
CA VAL A 237 5.32 9.16 -9.41
C VAL A 237 4.07 8.66 -10.12
N TYR A 238 2.94 8.59 -9.42
CA TYR A 238 1.66 8.17 -10.02
C TYR A 238 1.22 9.15 -11.10
N ARG A 239 1.27 10.46 -10.85
CA ARG A 239 0.98 11.50 -11.84
C ARG A 239 1.47 12.87 -11.38
N THR A 240 1.49 13.81 -12.31
CA THR A 240 1.62 15.25 -12.06
C THR A 240 0.26 15.94 -12.00
N TYR A 241 0.24 17.21 -11.61
CA TYR A 241 -0.99 18.00 -11.42
C TYR A 241 -0.96 19.38 -12.12
N LEU A 242 -0.58 19.39 -13.40
CA LEU A 242 -0.63 20.58 -14.24
C LEU A 242 -2.07 20.98 -14.58
N GLU A 243 -2.32 22.29 -14.59
CA GLU A 243 -3.60 22.90 -14.96
C GLU A 243 -3.40 23.92 -16.09
N PRO A 244 -4.22 23.90 -17.16
CA PRO A 244 -4.14 24.88 -18.24
C PRO A 244 -4.30 26.31 -17.71
N GLY A 245 -3.42 27.21 -18.16
CA GLY A 245 -3.43 28.62 -17.76
C GLY A 245 -2.81 28.91 -16.39
N LYS A 246 -2.33 27.89 -15.65
CA LYS A 246 -1.55 28.07 -14.42
C LYS A 246 -0.06 27.78 -14.66
N PRO A 247 0.85 28.43 -13.92
CA PRO A 247 2.26 28.09 -13.96
C PRO A 247 2.51 26.63 -13.56
N VAL A 248 3.42 25.96 -14.26
CA VAL A 248 3.88 24.62 -13.89
C VAL A 248 4.72 24.72 -12.62
N SER A 249 4.40 23.91 -11.61
CA SER A 249 5.17 23.83 -10.36
C SER A 249 6.60 23.31 -10.62
N GLU A 250 7.56 23.71 -9.79
CA GLU A 250 8.93 23.21 -9.92
C GLU A 250 9.01 21.71 -9.62
N GLU A 251 8.16 21.19 -8.73
CA GLU A 251 8.05 19.77 -8.45
C GLU A 251 7.58 18.96 -9.67
N ASP A 252 6.48 19.37 -10.32
CA ASP A 252 5.97 18.69 -11.51
C ASP A 252 6.95 18.83 -12.69
N ARG A 253 7.57 20.01 -12.85
CA ARG A 253 8.62 20.24 -13.87
C ARG A 253 9.76 19.24 -13.70
N ALA A 254 10.30 19.12 -12.48
CA ALA A 254 11.42 18.22 -12.20
C ALA A 254 11.05 16.75 -12.42
N VAL A 255 9.80 16.36 -12.12
CA VAL A 255 9.29 15.01 -12.41
C VAL A 255 9.28 14.73 -13.91
N ILE A 256 8.71 15.64 -14.70
CA ILE A 256 8.57 15.49 -16.16
C ILE A 256 9.96 15.47 -16.82
N GLU A 257 10.83 16.42 -16.50
CA GLU A 257 12.18 16.50 -17.06
C GLU A 257 13.00 15.24 -16.73
N ARG A 258 12.91 14.73 -15.50
CA ARG A 258 13.56 13.48 -15.09
C ARG A 258 13.03 12.28 -15.88
N ALA A 259 11.72 12.17 -16.06
CA ALA A 259 11.09 11.08 -16.80
C ALA A 259 11.51 11.08 -18.27
N VAL A 260 11.48 12.24 -18.94
CA VAL A 260 11.90 12.39 -20.33
C VAL A 260 13.40 12.11 -20.48
N ALA A 261 14.25 12.64 -19.60
CA ALA A 261 15.69 12.37 -19.65
C ALA A 261 16.01 10.88 -19.45
N ALA A 262 15.28 10.19 -18.56
CA ALA A 262 15.42 8.75 -18.39
C ALA A 262 14.94 7.97 -19.63
N ALA A 263 13.84 8.38 -20.25
CA ALA A 263 13.32 7.76 -21.47
C ALA A 263 14.29 7.89 -22.64
N LYS A 264 14.88 9.08 -22.86
CA LYS A 264 15.94 9.32 -23.84
C LYS A 264 17.13 8.39 -23.64
N ARG A 265 17.69 8.35 -22.42
CA ARG A 265 18.86 7.51 -22.09
C ARG A 265 18.61 6.02 -22.34
N ARG A 266 17.38 5.55 -22.12
CA ARG A 266 17.00 4.14 -22.35
C ARG A 266 16.76 3.81 -23.82
N ASN A 267 16.55 4.81 -24.68
CA ASN A 267 16.13 4.63 -26.07
C ASN A 267 17.02 5.41 -27.05
N PRO A 268 18.33 5.10 -27.15
CA PRO A 268 19.28 5.83 -28.00
C PRO A 268 19.01 5.71 -29.51
N ALA A 269 18.14 4.79 -29.93
CA ALA A 269 17.75 4.59 -31.33
C ALA A 269 16.56 5.46 -31.78
N ILE A 270 15.99 6.27 -30.88
CA ILE A 270 14.92 7.23 -31.20
C ILE A 270 15.55 8.61 -31.24
N GLU A 271 15.16 9.41 -32.22
CA GLU A 271 15.64 10.78 -32.34
C GLU A 271 15.30 11.61 -31.09
N GLU A 272 16.29 12.34 -30.57
CA GLU A 272 16.13 13.10 -29.33
C GLU A 272 15.06 14.21 -29.44
N SER A 273 14.89 14.76 -30.64
CA SER A 273 13.96 15.85 -30.91
C SER A 273 12.49 15.45 -30.64
N VAL A 274 12.13 14.19 -30.86
CA VAL A 274 10.79 13.65 -30.54
C VAL A 274 10.50 13.72 -29.04
N PHE A 275 11.50 13.42 -28.21
CA PHE A 275 11.37 13.54 -26.75
C PHE A 275 11.37 15.00 -26.28
N ASN A 276 12.12 15.88 -26.95
CA ASN A 276 12.08 17.32 -26.66
C ASN A 276 10.71 17.92 -26.97
N PHE A 277 10.13 17.54 -28.11
CA PHE A 277 8.77 17.93 -28.46
C PHE A 277 7.77 17.48 -27.40
N LEU A 278 7.83 16.22 -26.98
CA LEU A 278 6.96 15.72 -25.90
C LEU A 278 7.19 16.47 -24.56
N LEU A 279 8.44 16.80 -24.22
CA LEU A 279 8.76 17.59 -23.03
C LEU A 279 8.11 18.97 -23.07
N ASP A 280 8.20 19.66 -24.20
CA ASP A 280 7.63 20.99 -24.37
C ASP A 280 6.10 20.95 -24.32
N LEU A 281 5.47 19.92 -24.92
CA LEU A 281 4.02 19.68 -24.77
C LEU A 281 3.64 19.51 -23.30
N LEU A 282 4.33 18.61 -22.58
CA LEU A 282 4.03 18.30 -21.18
C LEU A 282 4.28 19.47 -20.23
N LEU A 283 5.12 20.43 -20.60
CA LEU A 283 5.41 21.63 -19.79
C LEU A 283 4.63 22.86 -20.23
N PHE A 284 3.64 22.70 -21.12
CA PHE A 284 2.88 23.81 -21.71
C PHE A 284 3.77 24.88 -22.36
N ARG A 285 4.93 24.48 -22.89
CA ARG A 285 5.82 25.35 -23.68
C ARG A 285 5.32 25.40 -25.11
N PHE A 286 4.26 26.18 -25.30
CA PHE A 286 3.59 26.31 -26.60
C PHE A 286 4.37 27.20 -27.57
N PRO A 287 4.28 26.94 -28.88
CA PRO A 287 4.59 27.94 -29.90
C PRO A 287 3.77 29.22 -29.66
N GLU A 288 4.37 30.40 -29.88
CA GLU A 288 3.75 31.70 -29.59
C GLU A 288 2.46 31.96 -30.40
N ASN A 289 2.32 31.30 -31.55
CA ASN A 289 1.28 31.55 -32.54
C ASN A 289 0.14 30.52 -32.56
N LEU A 290 -0.04 29.71 -31.51
CA LEU A 290 -1.20 28.83 -31.42
C LEU A 290 -2.51 29.63 -31.29
N ASP A 291 -3.60 29.15 -31.88
CA ASP A 291 -4.95 29.66 -31.61
C ASP A 291 -5.55 29.02 -30.33
N GLU A 292 -6.79 29.35 -30.00
CA GLU A 292 -7.48 28.83 -28.82
C GLU A 292 -7.80 27.34 -28.92
N GLU A 293 -8.18 26.85 -30.11
CA GLU A 293 -8.51 25.45 -30.35
C GLU A 293 -7.26 24.56 -30.21
N GLN A 294 -6.15 25.02 -30.78
CA GLN A 294 -4.85 24.37 -30.66
C GLN A 294 -4.38 24.33 -29.21
N ARG A 295 -4.47 25.44 -28.47
CA ARG A 295 -4.17 25.46 -27.03
C ARG A 295 -5.05 24.49 -26.24
N ALA A 296 -6.34 24.40 -26.57
CA ALA A 296 -7.25 23.45 -25.94
C ALA A 296 -6.89 21.99 -26.25
N ALA A 297 -6.49 21.68 -27.49
CA ALA A 297 -6.04 20.34 -27.87
C ALA A 297 -4.74 19.93 -27.14
N HIS A 298 -3.79 20.85 -27.02
CA HIS A 298 -2.58 20.64 -26.22
C HIS A 298 -2.90 20.39 -24.74
N ALA A 299 -3.74 21.24 -24.14
CA ALA A 299 -4.21 21.07 -22.78
C ALA A 299 -4.90 19.72 -22.57
N GLN A 300 -5.72 19.29 -23.54
CA GLN A 300 -6.39 18.01 -23.49
C GLN A 300 -5.42 16.83 -23.49
N PHE A 301 -4.36 16.89 -24.30
CA PHE A 301 -3.31 15.88 -24.31
C PHE A 301 -2.63 15.77 -22.95
N VAL A 302 -2.15 16.87 -22.37
CA VAL A 302 -1.47 16.85 -21.07
C VAL A 302 -2.38 16.32 -19.97
N LEU A 303 -3.62 16.79 -19.89
CA LEU A 303 -4.55 16.33 -18.86
C LEU A 303 -4.89 14.83 -19.01
N LYS A 304 -5.02 14.31 -20.24
CA LYS A 304 -5.20 12.86 -20.47
C LYS A 304 -3.93 12.06 -20.14
N PHE A 305 -2.75 12.56 -20.48
CA PHE A 305 -1.49 11.93 -20.11
C PHE A 305 -1.42 11.71 -18.59
N GLN A 306 -1.78 12.73 -17.80
CA GLN A 306 -1.81 12.65 -16.34
C GLN A 306 -2.82 11.62 -15.79
N GLN A 307 -3.91 11.32 -16.52
CA GLN A 307 -4.87 10.30 -16.10
C GLN A 307 -4.36 8.86 -16.32
N PHE A 308 -3.36 8.64 -17.18
CA PHE A 308 -2.89 7.31 -17.54
C PHE A 308 -1.61 6.87 -16.84
N THR A 309 -0.76 7.81 -16.40
CA THR A 309 0.47 7.47 -15.66
C THR A 309 0.19 6.71 -14.36
N GLY A 310 -0.92 7.03 -13.68
CA GLY A 310 -1.33 6.42 -12.40
C GLY A 310 -1.69 4.94 -12.56
N PRO A 311 -2.71 4.60 -13.39
CA PRO A 311 -3.06 3.22 -13.73
C PRO A 311 -1.87 2.36 -14.16
N ILE A 312 -0.99 2.89 -15.02
CA ILE A 312 0.19 2.16 -15.51
C ILE A 312 1.18 1.91 -14.37
N THR A 313 1.29 2.85 -13.43
CA THR A 313 2.10 2.67 -12.21
C THR A 313 1.50 1.61 -11.31
N ALA A 314 0.21 1.71 -10.95
CA ALA A 314 -0.46 0.73 -10.09
C ALA A 314 -0.34 -0.70 -10.66
N LYS A 315 -0.68 -0.88 -11.95
CA LYS A 315 -0.66 -2.22 -12.57
C LYS A 315 0.75 -2.74 -12.82
N GLY A 316 1.69 -1.86 -13.16
CA GLY A 316 3.08 -2.24 -13.44
C GLY A 316 3.91 -2.49 -12.19
N LEU A 317 3.66 -1.75 -11.11
CA LEU A 317 4.38 -1.83 -9.83
C LEU A 317 3.64 -2.71 -8.83
N GLU A 318 2.46 -2.28 -8.39
CA GLU A 318 1.74 -2.90 -7.28
C GLU A 318 1.17 -4.28 -7.63
N ASP A 319 0.59 -4.41 -8.83
CA ASP A 319 -0.04 -5.65 -9.29
C ASP A 319 0.90 -6.48 -10.17
N THR A 320 2.20 -6.19 -10.18
CA THR A 320 3.18 -7.00 -10.92
C THR A 320 4.53 -7.08 -10.22
N VAL A 321 5.28 -5.97 -10.11
CA VAL A 321 6.64 -5.97 -9.53
C VAL A 321 6.65 -6.47 -8.08
N PHE A 322 5.63 -6.11 -7.28
CA PHE A 322 5.50 -6.55 -5.88
C PHE A 322 5.30 -8.05 -5.70
N TYR A 323 4.95 -8.78 -6.76
CA TYR A 323 4.85 -10.24 -6.75
C TYR A 323 6.10 -10.94 -7.32
N ILE A 324 7.08 -10.17 -7.81
CA ILE A 324 8.34 -10.66 -8.40
C ILE A 324 9.53 -10.33 -7.49
N TYR A 325 9.65 -9.08 -7.05
CA TYR A 325 10.77 -8.61 -6.24
C TYR A 325 10.56 -8.96 -4.76
N ASN A 326 10.60 -10.26 -4.45
CA ASN A 326 10.21 -10.78 -3.15
C ASN A 326 11.34 -10.76 -2.11
N ARG A 327 12.32 -9.84 -2.21
CA ARG A 327 13.49 -9.74 -1.31
C ARG A 327 13.09 -9.77 0.17
N LEU A 328 12.11 -8.94 0.52
CA LEU A 328 11.37 -8.96 1.78
C LEU A 328 9.94 -8.52 1.47
N ALA A 329 9.02 -9.48 1.34
CA ALA A 329 7.67 -9.24 0.83
C ALA A 329 6.81 -8.34 1.73
N ALA A 330 7.20 -8.13 3.00
CA ALA A 330 6.58 -7.15 3.89
C ALA A 330 6.62 -5.71 3.35
N LEU A 331 7.62 -5.39 2.52
CA LEU A 331 7.82 -4.08 1.90
C LEU A 331 7.07 -3.93 0.58
N ASN A 332 6.51 -5.02 0.06
CA ASN A 332 5.75 -5.07 -1.18
C ASN A 332 4.29 -4.79 -0.87
N GLU A 333 4.01 -3.54 -0.50
CA GLU A 333 2.70 -3.06 -0.08
C GLU A 333 2.29 -1.82 -0.89
N VAL A 334 0.99 -1.52 -0.99
CA VAL A 334 0.46 -0.30 -1.63
C VAL A 334 1.21 0.95 -1.14
N GLY A 335 1.79 1.71 -2.08
CA GLY A 335 2.68 2.85 -1.80
C GLY A 335 4.09 2.51 -1.30
N GLY A 336 4.44 1.24 -1.25
CA GLY A 336 5.74 0.73 -0.81
C GLY A 336 6.85 0.94 -1.83
N GLU A 337 8.08 0.99 -1.32
CA GLU A 337 9.30 1.16 -2.11
C GLU A 337 10.29 0.04 -1.74
N PRO A 338 10.12 -1.20 -2.25
CA PRO A 338 10.92 -2.35 -1.84
C PRO A 338 12.44 -2.22 -2.08
N GLN A 339 12.84 -1.31 -2.96
CA GLN A 339 14.24 -0.93 -3.17
C GLN A 339 14.84 -0.21 -1.97
N LEU A 340 14.03 0.47 -1.15
CA LEU A 340 14.43 1.13 0.08
C LEU A 340 14.19 0.19 1.27
N PHE A 341 15.22 -0.58 1.67
CA PHE A 341 15.05 -1.71 2.57
C PHE A 341 14.54 -1.35 3.97
N GLY A 342 15.02 -0.28 4.57
CA GLY A 342 14.58 0.18 5.90
C GLY A 342 14.53 1.70 6.01
N LEU A 343 14.30 2.19 7.22
CA LEU A 343 14.27 3.62 7.56
C LEU A 343 14.99 3.83 8.90
N SER A 344 15.84 4.86 8.99
CA SER A 344 16.44 5.24 10.28
C SER A 344 15.38 5.83 11.21
N VAL A 345 15.59 5.67 12.53
CA VAL A 345 14.71 6.26 13.56
C VAL A 345 14.65 7.78 13.43
N GLU A 346 15.79 8.43 13.13
CA GLU A 346 15.85 9.88 12.87
C GLU A 346 14.95 10.29 11.69
N THR A 347 15.04 9.60 10.54
CA THR A 347 14.21 9.93 9.36
C THR A 347 12.73 9.70 9.67
N PHE A 348 12.41 8.66 10.45
CA PHE A 348 11.05 8.42 10.93
C PHE A 348 10.52 9.59 11.78
N HIS A 349 11.31 10.13 12.71
CA HIS A 349 10.94 11.31 13.48
C HIS A 349 10.78 12.56 12.62
N GLN A 350 11.69 12.80 11.67
CA GLN A 350 11.58 13.92 10.73
C GLN A 350 10.28 13.87 9.91
N ARG A 351 9.84 12.66 9.49
CA ARG A 351 8.57 12.48 8.77
C ARG A 351 7.35 12.73 9.66
N ASN A 352 7.40 12.39 10.95
CA ASN A 352 6.35 12.73 11.91
C ASN A 352 6.26 14.24 12.18
N LEU A 353 7.40 14.93 12.32
CA LEU A 353 7.44 16.40 12.45
C LEU A 353 6.83 17.10 11.23
N ARG A 354 7.13 16.62 10.02
CA ARG A 354 6.50 17.15 8.80
C ARG A 354 5.00 16.91 8.77
N ARG A 355 4.55 15.71 9.18
CA ARG A 355 3.12 15.38 9.25
C ARG A 355 2.38 16.28 10.22
N GLU A 356 2.92 16.50 11.41
CA GLU A 356 2.35 17.43 12.39
C GLU A 356 2.18 18.84 11.80
N ARG A 357 3.21 19.35 11.11
CA ARG A 357 3.18 20.70 10.54
C ARG A 357 2.23 20.83 9.35
N ASP A 358 2.32 19.92 8.40
CA ASP A 358 1.70 20.08 7.08
C ASP A 358 0.34 19.37 6.98
N TRP A 359 0.19 18.21 7.62
CA TRP A 359 -0.98 17.33 7.49
C TRP A 359 -1.40 16.67 8.82
N PRO A 360 -1.64 17.43 9.91
CA PRO A 360 -1.90 16.88 11.25
C PRO A 360 -3.21 16.07 11.35
N ALA A 361 -4.09 16.19 10.36
CA ALA A 361 -5.37 15.51 10.28
C ALA A 361 -5.41 14.37 9.25
N SER A 362 -4.27 14.00 8.65
CA SER A 362 -4.17 12.86 7.73
C SER A 362 -4.42 11.54 8.46
N LEU A 363 -4.97 10.53 7.77
CA LEU A 363 -5.10 9.21 8.37
C LEU A 363 -3.75 8.54 8.56
N LEU A 364 -3.67 7.70 9.60
CA LEU A 364 -2.57 6.82 9.91
C LEU A 364 -3.05 5.37 9.78
N ALA A 365 -2.98 4.83 8.57
CA ALA A 365 -3.37 3.46 8.29
C ALA A 365 -2.21 2.48 8.49
N THR A 366 -2.55 1.25 8.87
CA THR A 366 -1.61 0.11 8.92
C THR A 366 -2.17 -1.14 8.26
N SER A 367 -3.47 -1.20 8.01
CA SER A 367 -4.13 -2.20 7.16
C SER A 367 -5.31 -1.54 6.48
N THR A 368 -5.68 -2.00 5.30
CA THR A 368 -6.85 -1.53 4.54
C THR A 368 -7.44 -2.70 3.75
N HIS A 369 -8.60 -2.48 3.13
CA HIS A 369 -9.21 -3.45 2.22
C HIS A 369 -8.39 -3.70 0.94
N ASP A 370 -7.44 -2.82 0.59
CA ASP A 370 -6.57 -2.99 -0.58
C ASP A 370 -5.12 -3.34 -0.25
N SER A 371 -4.77 -3.35 1.04
CA SER A 371 -3.45 -3.79 1.47
C SER A 371 -3.18 -5.23 1.02
N LYS A 372 -1.98 -5.45 0.46
CA LYS A 372 -1.50 -6.75 -0.01
C LYS A 372 -1.38 -7.73 1.15
N ARG A 373 -1.06 -7.24 2.36
CA ARG A 373 -0.97 -8.03 3.60
C ARG A 373 -1.39 -7.16 4.80
N SER A 374 -2.15 -7.75 5.71
CA SER A 374 -2.51 -7.11 6.98
C SER A 374 -1.28 -6.71 7.81
N GLU A 375 -1.48 -5.79 8.75
CA GLU A 375 -0.46 -5.24 9.60
C GLU A 375 0.35 -6.29 10.38
N ASP A 376 -0.28 -7.36 10.85
CA ASP A 376 0.40 -8.35 11.69
C ASP A 376 1.13 -9.40 10.85
N VAL A 377 0.63 -9.71 9.66
CA VAL A 377 1.39 -10.50 8.66
C VAL A 377 2.67 -9.76 8.30
N ARG A 378 2.59 -8.46 8.03
CA ARG A 378 3.76 -7.63 7.76
C ARG A 378 4.68 -7.58 8.97
N ALA A 379 4.16 -7.31 10.17
CA ALA A 379 4.97 -7.26 11.40
C ALA A 379 5.79 -8.54 11.65
N ARG A 380 5.19 -9.72 11.39
CA ARG A 380 5.88 -11.02 11.42
C ARG A 380 6.93 -11.13 10.32
N MET A 381 6.59 -10.80 9.07
CA MET A 381 7.56 -10.87 7.97
C MET A 381 8.76 -9.92 8.20
N LEU A 382 8.56 -8.74 8.80
CA LEU A 382 9.64 -7.79 9.10
C LEU A 382 10.70 -8.40 10.03
N ALA A 383 10.31 -9.31 10.93
CA ALA A 383 11.23 -10.03 11.82
C ALA A 383 12.30 -10.83 11.06
N ILE A 384 12.07 -11.20 9.80
CA ILE A 384 13.08 -11.86 8.94
C ILE A 384 14.34 -11.00 8.82
N SER A 385 14.19 -9.68 8.80
CA SER A 385 15.33 -8.75 8.72
C SER A 385 16.23 -8.82 9.96
N GLU A 386 15.68 -9.19 11.11
CA GLU A 386 16.43 -9.25 12.37
C GLU A 386 17.23 -10.56 12.54
N ILE A 387 16.84 -11.62 11.83
CA ILE A 387 17.46 -12.96 11.93
C ILE A 387 17.95 -13.50 10.58
N PRO A 388 18.75 -12.74 9.81
CA PRO A 388 19.10 -13.09 8.43
C PRO A 388 19.87 -14.42 8.32
N GLN A 389 20.70 -14.77 9.31
CA GLN A 389 21.46 -16.03 9.31
C GLN A 389 20.56 -17.24 9.58
N LEU A 390 19.49 -17.09 10.38
CA LEU A 390 18.50 -18.16 10.56
C LEU A 390 17.69 -18.32 9.26
N TRP A 391 17.18 -17.21 8.71
CA TRP A 391 16.45 -17.18 7.45
C TRP A 391 17.21 -17.88 6.31
N GLY A 392 18.45 -17.44 6.03
CA GLY A 392 19.24 -17.97 4.93
C GLY A 392 19.57 -19.46 5.05
N ARG A 393 19.81 -19.97 6.27
CA ARG A 393 20.06 -21.41 6.50
C ARG A 393 18.78 -22.24 6.36
N SER A 394 17.65 -21.72 6.83
CA SER A 394 16.37 -22.43 6.80
C SER A 394 15.84 -22.62 5.39
N LEU A 395 15.97 -21.61 4.52
CA LEU A 395 15.58 -21.70 3.11
C LEU A 395 16.16 -22.92 2.38
N GLN A 396 17.45 -23.20 2.56
CA GLN A 396 18.10 -24.35 1.90
C GLN A 396 17.56 -25.68 2.44
N LYS A 397 17.31 -25.76 3.75
CA LYS A 397 16.74 -26.95 4.39
C LYS A 397 15.31 -27.19 3.88
N TRP A 398 14.50 -26.15 3.78
CA TRP A 398 13.12 -26.24 3.29
C TRP A 398 13.06 -26.64 1.83
N ARG A 399 13.85 -26.00 0.96
CA ARG A 399 13.94 -26.38 -0.46
C ARG A 399 14.33 -27.85 -0.63
N THR A 400 15.28 -28.33 0.18
CA THR A 400 15.70 -29.75 0.17
C THR A 400 14.56 -30.67 0.64
N ALA A 401 13.88 -30.33 1.73
CA ALA A 401 12.76 -31.12 2.26
C ALA A 401 11.57 -31.19 1.29
N ASN A 402 11.36 -30.12 0.51
CA ASN A 402 10.20 -29.95 -0.36
C ASN A 402 10.46 -30.38 -1.81
N ARG A 403 11.71 -30.70 -2.19
CA ARG A 403 12.10 -31.06 -3.57
C ARG A 403 11.21 -32.12 -4.22
N ARG A 404 10.76 -33.12 -3.45
CA ARG A 404 9.91 -34.21 -3.97
C ARG A 404 8.52 -33.77 -4.44
N PHE A 405 8.05 -32.60 -4.00
CA PHE A 405 6.75 -32.05 -4.35
C PHE A 405 6.81 -31.12 -5.57
N LYS A 406 8.02 -30.77 -6.02
CA LYS A 406 8.19 -29.98 -7.25
C LYS A 406 7.84 -30.81 -8.47
N LYS A 407 7.22 -30.17 -9.46
CA LYS A 407 6.96 -30.76 -10.77
C LYS A 407 7.85 -30.11 -11.82
N GLN A 408 8.25 -30.87 -12.83
CA GLN A 408 8.86 -30.33 -14.03
C GLN A 408 7.74 -29.97 -15.01
N ILE A 409 7.62 -28.69 -15.38
CA ILE A 409 6.70 -28.21 -16.41
C ILE A 409 7.55 -27.50 -17.45
N ASP A 410 7.53 -28.02 -18.67
CA ASP A 410 8.46 -27.62 -19.74
C ASP A 410 9.92 -27.68 -19.24
N GLU A 411 10.65 -26.57 -19.31
CA GLU A 411 12.07 -26.47 -18.93
C GLU A 411 12.27 -25.92 -17.50
N ALA A 412 11.21 -25.75 -16.69
CA ALA A 412 11.29 -25.17 -15.35
C ALA A 412 10.69 -26.06 -14.24
N GLU A 413 11.24 -25.91 -13.03
CA GLU A 413 10.64 -26.47 -11.81
C GLU A 413 9.47 -25.59 -11.35
N ALA A 414 8.31 -26.20 -11.11
CA ALA A 414 7.13 -25.56 -10.53
C ALA A 414 6.92 -26.03 -9.06
N PRO A 415 6.77 -25.11 -8.09
CA PRO A 415 6.95 -23.66 -8.24
C PRO A 415 8.42 -23.26 -8.46
N ASP A 416 8.61 -22.12 -9.12
CA ASP A 416 9.95 -21.57 -9.34
C ASP A 416 10.57 -21.07 -8.02
N ALA A 417 11.85 -20.71 -8.06
CA ALA A 417 12.56 -20.28 -6.85
C ALA A 417 12.05 -18.93 -6.29
N GLY A 418 11.55 -18.02 -7.12
CA GLY A 418 10.97 -16.75 -6.66
C GLY A 418 9.61 -16.94 -6.00
N GLU A 419 8.79 -17.82 -6.57
CA GLU A 419 7.48 -18.24 -6.06
C GLU A 419 7.62 -18.98 -4.72
N GLU A 420 8.57 -19.92 -4.64
CA GLU A 420 8.88 -20.66 -3.41
C GLU A 420 9.39 -19.72 -2.29
N TYR A 421 10.22 -18.72 -2.62
CA TYR A 421 10.70 -17.72 -1.67
C TYR A 421 9.58 -16.85 -1.11
N LEU A 422 8.59 -16.49 -1.95
CA LEU A 422 7.40 -15.76 -1.52
C LEU A 422 6.51 -16.62 -0.63
N LEU A 423 6.31 -17.89 -0.98
CA LEU A 423 5.51 -18.84 -0.20
C LEU A 423 6.06 -18.98 1.21
N TYR A 424 7.37 -19.17 1.39
CA TYR A 424 7.96 -19.32 2.73
C TYR A 424 7.78 -18.09 3.61
N GLN A 425 7.94 -16.88 3.07
CA GLN A 425 7.66 -15.67 3.84
C GLN A 425 6.16 -15.55 4.18
N THR A 426 5.29 -15.93 3.25
CA THR A 426 3.83 -15.92 3.44
C THR A 426 3.44 -16.85 4.58
N LEU A 427 3.95 -18.09 4.58
CA LEU A 427 3.73 -19.05 5.66
C LEU A 427 4.21 -18.53 7.01
N LEU A 428 5.41 -17.93 7.08
CA LEU A 428 5.91 -17.32 8.31
C LEU A 428 5.04 -16.15 8.80
N GLY A 429 4.50 -15.36 7.86
CA GLY A 429 3.61 -14.25 8.15
C GLY A 429 2.24 -14.68 8.69
N THR A 430 1.70 -15.81 8.23
CA THR A 430 0.32 -16.22 8.54
C THR A 430 0.21 -17.45 9.44
N TRP A 431 1.30 -18.12 9.80
CA TRP A 431 1.23 -19.39 10.53
C TRP A 431 0.41 -19.27 11.84
N PRO A 432 -0.55 -20.17 12.12
CA PRO A 432 -1.33 -20.09 13.34
C PRO A 432 -0.48 -20.39 14.57
N VAL A 433 -0.76 -19.69 15.67
CA VAL A 433 -0.20 -19.96 16.99
C VAL A 433 -1.32 -20.36 17.95
N ASP A 434 -1.05 -21.33 18.81
CA ASP A 434 -1.96 -21.72 19.88
C ASP A 434 -1.93 -20.74 21.06
N LEU A 435 -2.73 -21.00 22.09
CA LEU A 435 -2.83 -20.15 23.27
C LEU A 435 -1.56 -20.12 24.12
N ASP A 436 -0.69 -21.13 24.00
CA ASP A 436 0.62 -21.19 24.65
C ASP A 436 1.69 -20.43 23.85
N GLY A 437 1.34 -19.92 22.67
CA GLY A 437 2.22 -19.16 21.78
C GLY A 437 3.15 -20.06 20.96
N ALA A 438 2.87 -21.36 20.90
CA ALA A 438 3.56 -22.28 20.02
C ALA A 438 2.88 -22.32 18.64
N PRO A 439 3.64 -22.42 17.54
CA PRO A 439 3.09 -22.70 16.22
C PRO A 439 2.29 -24.00 16.24
N VAL A 440 1.07 -23.98 15.68
CA VAL A 440 0.28 -25.21 15.57
C VAL A 440 1.05 -26.26 14.76
N PRO A 441 1.10 -27.53 15.21
CA PRO A 441 1.90 -28.57 14.56
C PRO A 441 1.32 -28.99 13.20
N SER A 442 0.02 -28.79 13.02
CA SER A 442 -0.71 -29.04 11.79
C SER A 442 -1.76 -27.95 11.59
N VAL A 443 -1.93 -27.50 10.35
CA VAL A 443 -2.90 -26.49 9.97
C VAL A 443 -4.19 -27.14 9.46
N GLU A 444 -5.30 -26.42 9.59
CA GLU A 444 -6.58 -26.86 9.07
C GLU A 444 -6.64 -26.75 7.53
N GLN A 445 -7.56 -27.50 6.91
CA GLN A 445 -7.74 -27.48 5.46
C GLN A 445 -8.08 -26.09 4.92
N GLU A 446 -8.82 -25.28 5.69
CA GLU A 446 -9.16 -23.91 5.31
C GLU A 446 -7.90 -23.05 5.14
N PHE A 447 -6.92 -23.17 6.04
CA PHE A 447 -5.65 -22.46 5.92
C PHE A 447 -4.90 -22.86 4.64
N ILE A 448 -4.86 -24.15 4.31
CA ILE A 448 -4.22 -24.64 3.08
C ILE A 448 -4.89 -24.00 1.85
N ILE A 449 -6.23 -23.98 1.81
CA ILE A 449 -7.00 -23.37 0.72
C ILE A 449 -6.72 -21.86 0.62
N ARG A 450 -6.62 -21.14 1.75
CA ARG A 450 -6.27 -19.71 1.77
C ARG A 450 -4.90 -19.46 1.13
N ILE A 451 -3.89 -20.23 1.52
CA ILE A 451 -2.53 -20.10 0.96
C ILE A 451 -2.51 -20.47 -0.52
N GLN A 452 -3.20 -21.55 -0.93
CA GLN A 452 -3.32 -21.92 -2.34
C GLN A 452 -3.95 -20.81 -3.18
N ARG A 453 -5.08 -20.24 -2.72
CA ARG A 453 -5.76 -19.13 -3.42
C ARG A 453 -4.87 -17.90 -3.53
N TYR A 454 -4.19 -17.54 -2.44
CA TYR A 454 -3.24 -16.44 -2.44
C TYR A 454 -2.10 -16.68 -3.43
N MET A 455 -1.48 -17.86 -3.44
CA MET A 455 -0.37 -18.14 -4.35
C MET A 455 -0.82 -18.13 -5.82
N VAL A 456 -1.99 -18.70 -6.15
CA VAL A 456 -2.54 -18.62 -7.52
C VAL A 456 -2.73 -17.16 -7.95
N LYS A 457 -3.29 -16.31 -7.07
CA LYS A 457 -3.41 -14.87 -7.34
C LYS A 457 -2.04 -14.21 -7.53
N ALA A 458 -1.12 -14.44 -6.60
CA ALA A 458 0.23 -13.86 -6.63
C ALA A 458 1.00 -14.21 -7.92
N LEU A 459 0.91 -15.46 -8.38
CA LEU A 459 1.55 -15.93 -9.60
C LEU A 459 0.94 -15.27 -10.85
N LYS A 460 -0.40 -15.14 -10.90
CA LYS A 460 -1.10 -14.45 -11.99
C LYS A 460 -0.82 -12.95 -12.02
N GLU A 461 -0.62 -12.34 -10.86
CA GLU A 461 -0.18 -10.95 -10.78
C GLU A 461 1.28 -10.77 -11.23
N ALA A 462 2.17 -11.71 -10.89
CA ALA A 462 3.58 -11.66 -11.33
C ALA A 462 3.73 -11.74 -12.86
N LYS A 463 2.80 -12.41 -13.56
CA LYS A 463 2.78 -12.54 -15.04
C LYS A 463 4.11 -13.10 -15.57
N LEU A 464 4.62 -14.14 -14.91
CA LEU A 464 5.85 -14.85 -15.30
C LEU A 464 5.51 -16.22 -15.91
N ASN A 465 4.95 -17.12 -15.11
CA ASN A 465 4.66 -18.51 -15.53
C ASN A 465 3.17 -18.75 -15.83
N THR A 466 2.29 -17.84 -15.38
CA THR A 466 0.82 -17.88 -15.55
C THR A 466 0.29 -16.43 -15.49
N SER A 467 -0.93 -16.19 -15.99
CA SER A 467 -1.56 -14.86 -15.97
C SER A 467 -3.09 -14.96 -15.92
N TRP A 468 -3.78 -13.86 -15.62
CA TRP A 468 -5.24 -13.79 -15.74
C TRP A 468 -5.72 -13.86 -17.20
N ILE A 469 -4.90 -13.40 -18.17
CA ILE A 469 -5.28 -13.36 -19.59
C ILE A 469 -5.23 -14.75 -20.21
N GLN A 470 -4.11 -15.44 -19.98
CA GLN A 470 -3.85 -16.80 -20.42
C GLN A 470 -3.29 -17.58 -19.23
N PRO A 471 -4.17 -18.24 -18.45
CA PRO A 471 -3.74 -19.08 -17.34
C PRO A 471 -2.93 -20.28 -17.83
N ASN A 472 -1.88 -20.62 -17.10
CA ASN A 472 -1.18 -21.90 -17.24
C ASN A 472 -1.72 -22.86 -16.18
N GLU A 473 -2.74 -23.64 -16.54
CA GLU A 473 -3.45 -24.53 -15.59
C GLU A 473 -2.53 -25.57 -14.95
N ASN A 474 -1.55 -26.09 -15.71
CA ASN A 474 -0.56 -27.03 -15.19
C ASN A 474 0.28 -26.40 -14.08
N TRP A 475 0.70 -25.15 -14.26
CA TRP A 475 1.48 -24.42 -13.27
C TRP A 475 0.67 -24.04 -12.04
N ASP A 476 -0.55 -23.53 -12.25
CA ASP A 476 -1.49 -23.22 -11.16
C ASP A 476 -1.74 -24.47 -10.30
N HIS A 477 -1.99 -25.62 -10.93
CA HIS A 477 -2.21 -26.89 -10.25
C HIS A 477 -0.96 -27.41 -9.54
N ALA A 478 0.23 -27.28 -10.16
CA ALA A 478 1.49 -27.66 -9.52
C ALA A 478 1.78 -26.84 -8.25
N MET A 479 1.49 -25.53 -8.25
CA MET A 479 1.59 -24.71 -7.04
C MET A 479 0.60 -25.15 -5.97
N GLN A 480 -0.65 -25.45 -6.34
CA GLN A 480 -1.65 -25.93 -5.40
C GLN A 480 -1.26 -27.25 -4.74
N GLU A 481 -0.84 -28.23 -5.55
CA GLU A 481 -0.36 -29.52 -5.04
C GLU A 481 0.91 -29.36 -4.19
N PHE A 482 1.84 -28.47 -4.56
CA PHE A 482 3.03 -28.19 -3.77
C PHE A 482 2.65 -27.67 -2.38
N VAL A 483 1.76 -26.68 -2.28
CA VAL A 483 1.28 -26.16 -0.99
C VAL A 483 0.60 -27.26 -0.17
N ALA A 484 -0.27 -28.07 -0.77
CA ALA A 484 -0.92 -29.17 -0.07
C ALA A 484 0.10 -30.20 0.46
N GLY A 485 1.06 -30.61 -0.38
CA GLY A 485 2.05 -31.63 -0.04
C GLY A 485 3.03 -31.20 1.06
N ILE A 486 3.50 -29.94 1.05
CA ILE A 486 4.43 -29.47 2.09
C ILE A 486 3.72 -29.27 3.44
N LEU A 487 2.40 -29.05 3.45
CA LEU A 487 1.59 -28.82 4.65
C LEU A 487 0.89 -30.09 5.16
N GLU A 488 0.91 -31.18 4.40
CA GLU A 488 0.31 -32.46 4.81
C GLU A 488 0.97 -33.01 6.08
N PRO A 489 0.22 -33.21 7.18
CA PRO A 489 0.80 -33.73 8.42
C PRO A 489 1.16 -35.21 8.28
N GLY A 490 2.28 -35.62 8.88
CA GLY A 490 2.63 -37.03 8.98
C GLY A 490 4.13 -37.30 9.10
N PRO A 491 4.53 -38.56 9.39
CA PRO A 491 5.93 -38.92 9.64
C PRO A 491 6.82 -38.76 8.40
N ARG A 492 6.22 -38.68 7.21
CA ARG A 492 6.93 -38.43 5.95
C ARG A 492 7.17 -36.95 5.68
N ASN A 493 6.55 -36.03 6.43
CA ASN A 493 6.74 -34.59 6.27
C ASN A 493 8.04 -34.16 6.96
N LYS A 494 9.06 -33.85 6.15
CA LYS A 494 10.37 -33.39 6.63
C LYS A 494 10.46 -31.87 6.76
N PHE A 495 9.46 -31.13 6.30
CA PHE A 495 9.44 -29.67 6.28
C PHE A 495 8.92 -29.09 7.59
N LEU A 496 7.75 -29.51 8.06
CA LEU A 496 7.14 -28.96 9.28
C LEU A 496 8.07 -29.01 10.50
N PRO A 497 8.79 -30.12 10.80
CA PRO A 497 9.68 -30.17 11.97
C PRO A 497 10.81 -29.15 11.95
N VAL A 498 11.27 -28.73 10.76
CA VAL A 498 12.33 -27.71 10.61
C VAL A 498 11.80 -26.31 10.30
N PHE A 499 10.50 -26.18 9.97
CA PHE A 499 9.83 -24.91 9.73
C PHE A 499 9.27 -24.32 11.03
N LEU A 500 8.58 -25.13 11.85
CA LEU A 500 7.89 -24.68 13.06
C LEU A 500 8.80 -23.93 14.05
N PRO A 501 10.06 -24.33 14.32
CA PRO A 501 10.93 -23.56 15.21
C PRO A 501 11.22 -22.13 14.70
N VAL A 502 11.26 -21.93 13.38
CA VAL A 502 11.46 -20.61 12.77
C VAL A 502 10.15 -19.81 12.83
N ALA A 503 9.01 -20.45 12.58
CA ALA A 503 7.70 -19.83 12.72
C ALA A 503 7.46 -19.34 14.16
N ALA A 504 7.92 -20.09 15.18
CA ALA A 504 7.82 -19.71 16.58
C ALA A 504 8.58 -18.41 16.89
N GLU A 505 9.82 -18.31 16.38
CA GLU A 505 10.65 -17.13 16.57
C GLU A 505 10.05 -15.90 15.87
N ILE A 506 9.62 -16.07 14.62
CA ILE A 506 8.98 -15.03 13.82
C ILE A 506 7.67 -14.55 14.46
N ALA A 507 6.85 -15.46 15.00
CA ALA A 507 5.60 -15.10 15.65
C ALA A 507 5.84 -14.25 16.92
N ARG A 508 6.85 -14.60 17.72
CA ARG A 508 7.23 -13.86 18.92
C ARG A 508 7.73 -12.45 18.60
N ILE A 509 8.68 -12.31 17.68
CA ILE A 509 9.20 -11.01 17.26
C ILE A 509 8.10 -10.18 16.57
N GLY A 510 7.30 -10.83 15.71
CA GLY A 510 6.19 -10.20 15.00
C GLY A 510 5.11 -9.63 15.91
N ALA A 511 4.79 -10.30 17.01
CA ALA A 511 3.87 -9.78 18.01
C ALA A 511 4.38 -8.47 18.63
N ILE A 512 5.68 -8.39 18.93
CA ILE A 512 6.30 -7.16 19.45
C ILE A 512 6.28 -6.04 18.41
N ASN A 513 6.64 -6.34 17.15
CA ASN A 513 6.59 -5.37 16.05
C ASN A 513 5.16 -4.83 15.82
N SER A 514 4.15 -5.69 15.92
CA SER A 514 2.74 -5.28 15.81
C SER A 514 2.30 -4.37 16.94
N LEU A 515 2.68 -4.68 18.19
CA LEU A 515 2.36 -3.83 19.35
C LEU A 515 3.06 -2.48 19.27
N ALA A 516 4.34 -2.46 18.86
CA ALA A 516 5.09 -1.23 18.64
C ALA A 516 4.41 -0.37 17.56
N GLN A 517 4.08 -0.96 16.40
CA GLN A 517 3.38 -0.29 15.32
C GLN A 517 2.01 0.28 15.77
N THR A 518 1.25 -0.50 16.54
CA THR A 518 -0.07 -0.09 17.05
C THR A 518 0.04 1.09 18.02
N ALA A 519 0.99 1.05 18.95
CA ALA A 519 1.24 2.14 19.88
C ALA A 519 1.68 3.42 19.15
N ILE A 520 2.59 3.31 18.17
CA ILE A 520 2.99 4.44 17.32
C ILE A 520 1.77 5.00 16.56
N LYS A 521 1.00 4.15 15.87
CA LYS A 521 -0.20 4.55 15.11
C LYS A 521 -1.16 5.38 15.97
N LEU A 522 -1.41 4.94 17.19
CA LEU A 522 -2.40 5.57 18.08
C LEU A 522 -1.89 6.85 18.74
N THR A 523 -0.60 7.15 18.71
CA THR A 523 0.00 8.28 19.45
C THR A 523 0.78 9.28 18.59
N ALA A 524 1.16 8.92 17.37
CA ALA A 524 1.77 9.83 16.41
C ALA A 524 0.80 10.96 15.97
N PRO A 525 1.31 12.07 15.39
CA PRO A 525 0.48 13.12 14.80
C PRO A 525 -0.35 12.56 13.64
N GLY A 526 -1.64 12.88 13.57
CA GLY A 526 -2.58 12.28 12.61
C GLY A 526 -3.79 11.64 13.28
N VAL A 527 -4.68 11.11 12.44
CA VAL A 527 -5.91 10.41 12.85
C VAL A 527 -5.70 8.90 12.66
N PRO A 528 -5.62 8.08 13.72
CA PRO A 528 -5.41 6.65 13.58
C PRO A 528 -6.59 5.97 12.89
N ASP A 529 -6.28 5.16 11.89
CA ASP A 529 -7.26 4.30 11.20
C ASP A 529 -7.13 2.85 11.69
N ILE A 530 -8.27 2.18 11.86
CA ILE A 530 -8.35 0.79 12.32
C ILE A 530 -9.25 0.05 11.35
N TYR A 531 -8.64 -0.74 10.48
CA TYR A 531 -9.37 -1.66 9.62
C TYR A 531 -10.10 -2.69 10.48
N GLN A 532 -11.32 -3.04 10.06
CA GLN A 532 -12.20 -3.89 10.85
C GLN A 532 -11.52 -5.20 11.28
N GLY A 533 -11.46 -5.43 12.59
CA GLY A 533 -10.92 -6.64 13.17
C GLY A 533 -9.44 -6.56 13.59
N THR A 534 -8.70 -5.52 13.24
CA THR A 534 -7.27 -5.38 13.56
C THR A 534 -6.97 -4.82 14.96
N GLU A 535 -8.00 -4.60 15.78
CA GLU A 535 -7.85 -4.36 17.23
C GLU A 535 -7.27 -5.58 17.97
N ILE A 536 -7.29 -6.76 17.34
CA ILE A 536 -6.54 -7.97 17.72
C ILE A 536 -5.66 -8.42 16.54
N TRP A 537 -5.01 -9.59 16.67
CA TRP A 537 -4.20 -10.14 15.59
C TRP A 537 -5.03 -10.42 14.34
N ASP A 538 -4.58 -9.91 13.19
CA ASP A 538 -5.13 -10.19 11.87
C ASP A 538 -4.07 -10.82 10.96
N ASP A 539 -4.35 -12.02 10.47
CA ASP A 539 -3.46 -12.82 9.62
C ASP A 539 -3.87 -12.77 8.13
N SER A 540 -4.64 -11.75 7.74
CA SER A 540 -5.21 -11.65 6.40
C SER A 540 -4.17 -11.30 5.32
N LEU A 541 -4.33 -11.93 4.16
CA LEU A 541 -3.60 -11.65 2.92
C LEU A 541 -4.44 -10.74 2.00
N VAL A 542 -3.95 -10.48 0.78
CA VAL A 542 -4.62 -9.62 -0.20
C VAL A 542 -6.08 -10.06 -0.48
N ASP A 543 -6.93 -9.10 -0.85
CA ASP A 543 -8.30 -9.31 -1.34
C ASP A 543 -8.43 -10.58 -2.20
N PRO A 544 -9.39 -11.48 -1.93
CA PRO A 544 -10.49 -11.36 -0.96
C PRO A 544 -10.21 -11.87 0.47
N ASP A 545 -8.97 -12.26 0.80
CA ASP A 545 -8.68 -12.83 2.12
C ASP A 545 -8.85 -11.80 3.26
N ASN A 546 -8.52 -10.52 3.01
CA ASN A 546 -8.77 -9.39 3.91
C ASN A 546 -10.24 -8.92 3.95
N ARG A 547 -11.15 -9.61 3.25
CA ARG A 547 -12.61 -9.34 3.26
C ARG A 547 -13.41 -10.43 3.97
N ARG A 548 -12.74 -11.35 4.67
CA ARG A 548 -13.37 -12.36 5.52
C ARG A 548 -14.26 -11.70 6.59
N PRO A 549 -15.34 -12.37 7.02
CA PRO A 549 -16.23 -11.83 8.05
C PRO A 549 -15.52 -11.68 9.39
N ILE A 550 -15.89 -10.62 10.13
CA ILE A 550 -15.32 -10.33 11.45
C ILE A 550 -16.24 -10.89 12.54
N ASP A 551 -15.66 -11.68 13.46
CA ASP A 551 -16.35 -12.13 14.67
C ASP A 551 -16.41 -10.99 15.71
N TYR A 552 -17.43 -10.15 15.59
CA TYR A 552 -17.71 -9.07 16.54
C TYR A 552 -18.23 -9.57 17.89
N ALA A 553 -18.77 -10.79 17.99
CA ALA A 553 -19.25 -11.32 19.26
C ALA A 553 -18.08 -11.60 20.20
N ARG A 554 -17.04 -12.29 19.70
CA ARG A 554 -15.77 -12.52 20.43
C ARG A 554 -15.12 -11.21 20.86
N ARG A 555 -15.10 -10.19 20.00
CA ARG A 555 -14.50 -8.89 20.29
C ARG A 555 -15.25 -8.12 21.37
N ARG A 556 -16.59 -8.13 21.33
CA ARG A 556 -17.41 -7.54 22.41
C ARG A 556 -17.16 -8.22 23.75
N GLU A 557 -17.10 -9.55 23.77
CA GLU A 557 -16.80 -10.28 25.00
C GLU A 557 -15.40 -9.96 25.53
N MET A 558 -14.40 -9.94 24.65
CA MET A 558 -13.02 -9.59 25.00
C MET A 558 -12.95 -8.18 25.60
N LEU A 559 -13.55 -7.19 24.93
CA LEU A 559 -13.57 -5.79 25.35
C LEU A 559 -14.27 -5.62 26.71
N ALA A 560 -15.37 -6.32 26.96
CA ALA A 560 -16.09 -6.25 28.23
C ALA A 560 -15.28 -6.77 29.43
N LYS A 561 -14.30 -7.66 29.19
CA LYS A 561 -13.47 -8.29 30.23
C LYS A 561 -12.08 -7.67 30.35
N ILE A 562 -11.62 -6.94 29.33
CA ILE A 562 -10.20 -6.57 29.19
C ILE A 562 -9.67 -5.68 30.31
N GLU A 563 -10.50 -4.80 30.87
CA GLU A 563 -10.07 -3.88 31.93
C GLU A 563 -9.71 -4.57 33.24
N LYS A 564 -10.26 -5.78 33.46
CA LYS A 564 -10.02 -6.57 34.66
C LYS A 564 -8.77 -7.43 34.57
N VAL A 565 -8.14 -7.53 33.39
CA VAL A 565 -6.93 -8.33 33.18
C VAL A 565 -5.72 -7.50 33.60
N PRO A 566 -4.92 -7.96 34.59
CA PRO A 566 -3.70 -7.28 35.00
C PRO A 566 -2.72 -7.10 33.84
N ALA A 567 -2.04 -5.95 33.78
CA ALA A 567 -1.13 -5.62 32.68
C ALA A 567 0.01 -6.64 32.51
N ASN A 568 0.55 -7.18 33.61
CA ASN A 568 1.59 -8.19 33.62
C ASN A 568 1.14 -9.56 33.06
N GLU A 569 -0.16 -9.87 33.07
CA GLU A 569 -0.70 -11.13 32.50
C GLU A 569 -0.90 -11.04 30.99
N LEU A 570 -1.14 -9.84 30.44
CA LEU A 570 -1.42 -9.65 29.02
C LEU A 570 -0.30 -10.15 28.10
N MET A 571 0.96 -9.97 28.52
CA MET A 571 2.10 -10.44 27.73
C MET A 571 2.27 -11.97 27.81
N GLN A 572 1.88 -12.60 28.92
CA GLN A 572 1.95 -14.05 29.07
C GLN A 572 0.95 -14.75 28.15
N CYS A 573 -0.24 -14.17 28.00
CA CYS A 573 -1.29 -14.66 27.11
C CYS A 573 -1.35 -13.88 25.77
N TRP A 574 -0.23 -13.34 25.30
CA TRP A 574 -0.20 -12.54 24.07
C TRP A 574 -0.89 -13.19 22.85
N PRO A 575 -0.89 -14.52 22.62
CA PRO A 575 -1.47 -15.12 21.40
C PRO A 575 -2.97 -14.91 21.26
N ASP A 576 -3.70 -14.69 22.36
CA ASP A 576 -5.16 -14.54 22.32
C ASP A 576 -5.64 -13.16 21.81
N GLY A 577 -4.72 -12.20 21.67
CA GLY A 577 -4.98 -10.85 21.14
C GLY A 577 -5.41 -9.81 22.17
N ARG A 578 -5.64 -10.20 23.44
CA ARG A 578 -6.07 -9.29 24.51
C ARG A 578 -5.09 -8.15 24.74
N ILE A 579 -3.79 -8.39 24.63
CA ILE A 579 -2.77 -7.34 24.77
C ILE A 579 -2.93 -6.23 23.71
N LYS A 580 -3.21 -6.59 22.45
CA LYS A 580 -3.43 -5.62 21.36
C LYS A 580 -4.79 -4.93 21.50
N MET A 581 -5.82 -5.65 21.97
CA MET A 581 -7.13 -5.07 22.31
C MET A 581 -6.99 -4.02 23.43
N ARG A 582 -6.28 -4.34 24.52
CA ARG A 582 -6.03 -3.41 25.63
C ARG A 582 -5.24 -2.18 25.18
N LEU A 583 -4.21 -2.39 24.37
CA LEU A 583 -3.43 -1.31 23.76
C LEU A 583 -4.31 -0.37 22.95
N THR A 584 -5.11 -0.93 22.04
CA THR A 584 -6.03 -0.19 21.18
C THR A 584 -7.07 0.59 21.98
N GLN A 585 -7.80 -0.10 22.87
CA GLN A 585 -8.83 0.51 23.72
C GLN A 585 -8.26 1.66 24.54
N ARG A 586 -7.17 1.42 25.29
CA ARG A 586 -6.69 2.39 26.27
C ARG A 586 -6.12 3.64 25.61
N LEU A 587 -5.41 3.49 24.48
CA LEU A 587 -4.89 4.66 23.76
C LEU A 587 -5.98 5.43 23.02
N LEU A 588 -7.04 4.77 22.51
CA LEU A 588 -8.21 5.49 22.01
C LEU A 588 -8.92 6.28 23.12
N HIS A 589 -9.10 5.70 24.31
CA HIS A 589 -9.64 6.42 25.47
C HIS A 589 -8.75 7.62 25.83
N LEU A 590 -7.42 7.44 25.88
CA LEU A 590 -6.48 8.52 26.16
C LEU A 590 -6.62 9.68 25.16
N ARG A 591 -6.85 9.38 23.87
CA ARG A 591 -7.12 10.39 22.84
C ARG A 591 -8.43 11.12 23.07
N CYS A 592 -9.50 10.41 23.41
CA CYS A 592 -10.80 11.00 23.73
C CYS A 592 -10.75 11.89 25.00
N GLU A 593 -9.96 11.49 26.00
CA GLU A 593 -9.76 12.23 27.25
C GLU A 593 -8.89 13.50 27.04
N ASN A 594 -8.06 13.53 26.00
CA ASN A 594 -7.08 14.61 25.75
C ASN A 594 -7.08 15.09 24.27
N PRO A 595 -8.22 15.53 23.71
CA PRO A 595 -8.35 15.79 22.28
C PRO A 595 -7.37 16.86 21.77
N GLU A 596 -7.16 17.94 22.51
CA GLU A 596 -6.21 19.01 22.15
C GLU A 596 -4.77 18.49 22.06
N LEU A 597 -4.36 17.62 22.98
CA LEU A 597 -3.01 17.02 22.99
C LEU A 597 -2.72 16.25 21.70
N PHE A 598 -3.69 15.50 21.19
CA PHE A 598 -3.47 14.68 19.99
C PHE A 598 -3.73 15.44 18.70
N ARG A 599 -4.61 16.44 18.70
CA ARG A 599 -4.93 17.27 17.53
C ARG A 599 -3.88 18.36 17.29
N GLU A 600 -3.40 18.99 18.36
CA GLU A 600 -2.61 20.23 18.29
C GLU A 600 -1.27 20.12 19.04
N GLY A 601 -1.04 19.04 19.79
CA GLY A 601 0.18 18.88 20.57
C GLY A 601 1.42 18.61 19.71
N ASN A 602 2.51 19.29 20.07
CA ASN A 602 3.82 19.21 19.44
C ASN A 602 4.41 17.80 19.54
N TYR A 603 5.15 17.36 18.51
CA TYR A 603 5.92 16.12 18.51
C TYR A 603 7.39 16.38 18.85
N GLU A 604 7.93 15.65 19.82
CA GLU A 604 9.33 15.75 20.24
C GLU A 604 9.96 14.35 20.22
N SER A 605 10.98 14.13 19.38
CA SER A 605 11.72 12.86 19.37
C SER A 605 12.56 12.68 20.63
N LEU A 606 12.64 11.45 21.14
CA LEU A 606 13.45 11.13 22.33
C LEU A 606 14.69 10.32 21.94
N ASN A 607 15.80 10.62 22.59
CA ASN A 607 17.06 9.93 22.40
C ASN A 607 17.27 8.85 23.47
N PHE A 608 17.98 7.79 23.10
CA PHE A 608 18.27 6.67 23.98
C PHE A 608 19.78 6.50 24.15
N GLY A 609 20.18 5.95 25.29
CA GLY A 609 21.55 5.54 25.59
C GLY A 609 21.59 4.17 26.26
N GLY A 610 22.78 3.57 26.36
CA GLY A 610 22.99 2.22 26.93
C GLY A 610 23.04 1.10 25.88
N ALA A 611 23.08 -0.15 26.35
CA ALA A 611 23.36 -1.33 25.52
C ALA A 611 22.41 -1.53 24.32
N PHE A 612 21.13 -1.19 24.46
CA PHE A 612 20.09 -1.41 23.45
C PHE A 612 19.45 -0.11 22.95
N ALA A 613 20.20 0.99 22.90
CA ALA A 613 19.70 2.30 22.47
C ALA A 613 19.03 2.27 21.08
N ASP A 614 19.60 1.51 20.13
CA ASP A 614 19.04 1.38 18.77
C ASP A 614 17.81 0.46 18.69
N CYS A 615 17.48 -0.25 19.76
CA CYS A 615 16.35 -1.19 19.85
C CYS A 615 15.08 -0.55 20.43
N ALA A 616 15.04 0.79 20.56
CA ALA A 616 13.86 1.51 21.02
C ALA A 616 13.55 2.70 20.11
N ILE A 617 12.26 3.06 20.05
CA ILE A 617 11.77 4.30 19.45
C ILE A 617 10.99 5.03 20.53
N GLY A 618 11.22 6.33 20.66
CA GLY A 618 10.52 7.15 21.65
C GLY A 618 10.23 8.55 21.16
N PHE A 619 9.09 9.07 21.59
CA PHE A 619 8.70 10.45 21.34
C PHE A 619 7.75 10.94 22.43
N ALA A 620 7.68 12.25 22.60
CA ALA A 620 6.69 12.92 23.41
C ALA A 620 5.68 13.66 22.53
N ARG A 621 4.43 13.76 23.02
CA ARG A 621 3.45 14.74 22.55
C ARG A 621 3.19 15.74 23.65
N ARG A 622 3.18 17.04 23.36
CA ARG A 622 3.00 18.08 24.37
C ARG A 622 2.04 19.18 23.91
N HIS A 623 1.09 19.53 24.77
CA HIS A 623 0.17 20.66 24.58
C HIS A 623 -0.09 21.35 25.92
N GLY A 624 0.39 22.59 26.06
CA GLY A 624 0.42 23.29 27.34
C GLY A 624 1.17 22.49 28.40
N ASP A 625 0.54 22.33 29.56
CA ASP A 625 1.09 21.55 30.69
C ASP A 625 0.87 20.04 30.56
N ARG A 626 0.17 19.57 29.52
CA ARG A 626 -0.07 18.13 29.31
C ARG A 626 0.97 17.56 28.36
N ALA A 627 1.53 16.42 28.73
CA ALA A 627 2.45 15.66 27.90
C ALA A 627 2.18 14.16 28.02
N ILE A 628 2.39 13.45 26.91
CA ILE A 628 2.58 12.00 26.93
C ILE A 628 3.96 11.64 26.43
N ILE A 629 4.50 10.54 26.96
CA ILE A 629 5.76 9.93 26.53
C ILE A 629 5.42 8.54 26.01
N VAL A 630 5.89 8.22 24.81
CA VAL A 630 5.68 6.93 24.16
C VAL A 630 7.05 6.28 23.97
N ILE A 631 7.18 5.02 24.38
CA ILE A 631 8.39 4.21 24.21
C ILE A 631 7.96 2.84 23.71
N VAL A 632 8.51 2.43 22.57
CA VAL A 632 8.24 1.13 21.95
C VAL A 632 9.53 0.45 21.52
N PRO A 633 9.58 -0.88 21.53
CA PRO A 633 10.73 -1.64 21.06
C PRO A 633 10.76 -1.67 19.54
N ARG A 634 11.97 -1.82 19.01
CA ARG A 634 12.25 -2.27 17.65
C ARG A 634 13.43 -3.23 17.72
N LEU A 635 13.61 -4.08 16.71
CA LEU A 635 14.73 -5.02 16.68
C LEU A 635 14.78 -5.94 17.93
N SER A 636 13.59 -6.38 18.37
CA SER A 636 13.40 -7.04 19.67
C SER A 636 14.12 -8.38 19.81
N SER A 637 14.54 -9.00 18.71
CA SER A 637 15.40 -10.19 18.74
C SER A 637 16.74 -9.97 19.46
N GLN A 638 17.25 -8.73 19.49
CA GLN A 638 18.50 -8.38 20.19
C GLN A 638 18.30 -8.25 21.71
N VAL A 639 17.11 -7.84 22.14
CA VAL A 639 16.75 -7.66 23.56
C VAL A 639 16.23 -8.97 24.18
N GLY A 640 15.50 -9.75 23.38
CA GLY A 640 14.87 -11.02 23.77
C GLY A 640 13.36 -10.89 24.03
N PHE A 641 12.70 -12.04 24.15
CA PHE A 641 11.24 -12.13 24.28
C PHE A 641 10.79 -12.58 25.69
N PRO A 642 9.78 -11.91 26.30
CA PRO A 642 9.32 -10.56 25.95
C PRO A 642 10.36 -9.49 26.33
N PRO A 643 10.48 -8.38 25.60
CA PRO A 643 11.46 -7.31 25.88
C PRO A 643 10.98 -6.45 27.05
N VAL A 644 11.03 -7.00 28.25
CA VAL A 644 10.57 -6.35 29.50
C VAL A 644 11.62 -6.46 30.60
N GLY A 645 11.60 -5.47 31.50
CA GLY A 645 12.43 -5.46 32.71
C GLY A 645 13.93 -5.56 32.42
N ASP A 646 14.62 -6.41 33.18
CA ASP A 646 16.09 -6.52 33.21
C ASP A 646 16.72 -6.85 31.85
N ARG A 647 15.96 -7.36 30.87
CA ARG A 647 16.47 -7.59 29.50
C ARG A 647 16.98 -6.30 28.85
N TRP A 648 16.47 -5.14 29.25
CA TRP A 648 16.92 -3.84 28.75
C TRP A 648 18.27 -3.37 29.32
N GLN A 649 18.84 -4.08 30.31
CA GLN A 649 20.14 -3.73 30.91
C GLN A 649 20.23 -2.26 31.35
N ASP A 650 21.27 -1.53 30.96
CA ASP A 650 21.50 -0.12 31.31
C ASP A 650 20.81 0.87 30.35
N THR A 651 19.95 0.38 29.45
CA THR A 651 19.27 1.20 28.44
C THR A 651 18.31 2.20 29.10
N HIS A 652 18.38 3.45 28.68
CA HIS A 652 17.59 4.54 29.22
C HIS A 652 17.19 5.55 28.14
N VAL A 653 16.07 6.23 28.34
CA VAL A 653 15.60 7.35 27.52
C VAL A 653 15.97 8.68 28.19
N LEU A 654 16.39 9.64 27.38
CA LEU A 654 16.66 11.02 27.78
C LEU A 654 15.36 11.84 27.67
N LEU A 655 14.95 12.46 28.77
CA LEU A 655 13.74 13.27 28.87
C LEU A 655 14.09 14.75 29.13
N SER A 656 13.15 15.65 28.87
CA SER A 656 13.34 17.07 29.26
C SER A 656 13.34 17.21 30.79
N SER A 657 14.11 18.17 31.32
CA SER A 657 14.20 18.41 32.77
C SER A 657 12.87 18.82 33.42
N GLN A 658 11.87 19.18 32.61
CA GLN A 658 10.53 19.57 33.05
C GLN A 658 9.63 18.35 33.36
N LEU A 659 9.99 17.15 32.91
CA LEU A 659 9.20 15.94 33.11
C LEU A 659 9.75 15.16 34.32
N THR A 660 9.21 15.45 35.51
CA THR A 660 9.70 14.86 36.77
C THR A 660 8.83 13.69 37.27
N GLY A 661 7.52 13.74 37.02
CA GLY A 661 6.55 12.73 37.43
C GLY A 661 5.81 12.15 36.22
N LEU A 662 5.78 10.82 36.13
CA LEU A 662 5.12 10.08 35.06
C LEU A 662 4.15 9.09 35.65
N ARG A 663 2.98 8.92 35.02
CA ARG A 663 1.99 7.90 35.37
C ARG A 663 1.71 7.02 34.16
N ASP A 664 1.85 5.72 34.35
CA ASP A 664 1.63 4.69 33.32
C ASP A 664 0.15 4.63 32.92
N VAL A 665 -0.13 4.70 31.62
CA VAL A 665 -1.50 4.72 31.09
C VAL A 665 -2.20 3.36 31.24
N PHE A 666 -1.46 2.26 31.38
CA PHE A 666 -2.00 0.88 31.40
C PHE A 666 -2.16 0.30 32.80
N CYS A 667 -1.30 0.70 33.75
CA CYS A 667 -1.31 0.18 35.12
C CYS A 667 -1.35 1.26 36.22
N ASP A 668 -1.46 2.54 35.86
CA ASP A 668 -1.48 3.71 36.76
C ASP A 668 -0.29 3.80 37.74
N ARG A 669 0.79 3.06 37.46
CA ARG A 669 2.03 3.13 38.22
C ARG A 669 2.70 4.49 38.04
N GLU A 670 3.16 5.06 39.14
CA GLU A 670 3.92 6.32 39.13
C GLU A 670 5.42 6.06 39.08
N LEU A 671 6.10 6.77 38.19
CA LEU A 671 7.55 6.76 38.04
C LEU A 671 8.09 8.18 38.22
N ARG A 672 9.24 8.29 38.91
CA ARG A 672 9.96 9.55 39.05
C ARG A 672 11.18 9.54 38.15
N VAL A 673 11.29 10.56 37.30
CA VAL A 673 12.45 10.75 36.42
C VAL A 673 13.59 11.30 37.26
N LYS A 674 14.77 10.68 37.18
CA LYS A 674 15.97 11.10 37.91
C LYS A 674 17.03 11.54 36.91
N ASN A 675 17.65 12.70 37.13
CA ASN A 675 18.71 13.24 36.26
C ASN A 675 18.29 13.32 34.78
N SER A 676 17.02 13.64 34.50
CA SER A 676 16.47 13.66 33.13
C SER A 676 16.56 12.31 32.38
N GLN A 677 16.66 11.20 33.12
CA GLN A 677 16.77 9.85 32.57
C GLN A 677 15.68 8.94 33.15
N LEU A 678 15.12 8.09 32.29
CA LEU A 678 14.23 7.01 32.68
C LEU A 678 14.78 5.69 32.13
N ARG A 679 15.05 4.73 33.02
CA ARG A 679 15.55 3.40 32.64
C ARG A 679 14.45 2.57 31.99
N LEU A 680 14.77 1.85 30.92
CA LEU A 680 13.80 0.99 30.23
C LEU A 680 13.45 -0.25 31.06
N THR A 681 14.35 -0.68 31.95
CA THR A 681 14.07 -1.72 32.95
C THR A 681 12.90 -1.35 33.86
N GLU A 682 12.76 -0.05 34.18
CA GLU A 682 11.64 0.48 34.96
C GLU A 682 10.45 0.79 34.05
N ALA A 683 10.67 1.52 32.94
CA ALA A 683 9.61 1.97 32.05
C ALA A 683 8.80 0.81 31.44
N MET A 684 9.48 -0.26 31.02
CA MET A 684 8.91 -1.42 30.35
C MET A 684 8.99 -2.67 31.22
N SER A 685 8.70 -2.53 32.52
CA SER A 685 8.86 -3.65 33.48
C SER A 685 7.75 -4.71 33.37
N GLN A 686 6.56 -4.35 32.89
CA GLN A 686 5.40 -5.25 32.80
C GLN A 686 4.95 -5.53 31.37
N LEU A 687 4.98 -4.51 30.52
CA LEU A 687 4.56 -4.58 29.12
C LEU A 687 5.73 -4.24 28.20
N PRO A 688 5.77 -4.79 26.98
CA PRO A 688 6.82 -4.53 26.01
C PRO A 688 6.62 -3.19 25.29
N PHE A 689 5.86 -2.26 25.86
CA PHE A 689 5.70 -0.87 25.41
C PHE A 689 5.33 -0.03 26.63
N ALA A 690 5.55 1.27 26.55
CA ALA A 690 5.17 2.18 27.61
C ALA A 690 4.56 3.46 27.04
N VAL A 691 3.45 3.89 27.63
CA VAL A 691 2.87 5.21 27.40
C VAL A 691 2.62 5.84 28.76
N PHE A 692 3.24 6.99 29.00
CA PHE A 692 3.10 7.74 30.24
C PHE A 692 2.40 9.07 29.98
N ARG A 693 1.63 9.55 30.96
CA ARG A 693 1.21 10.96 31.07
C ARG A 693 1.98 11.63 32.19
N ASN A 694 2.27 12.93 32.06
CA ASN A 694 2.77 13.71 33.18
C ASN A 694 1.63 13.99 34.19
N TRP A 695 1.99 14.23 35.45
CA TRP A 695 1.06 14.54 36.53
C TRP A 695 1.58 15.65 37.44
#